data_AF-H2J895-F1
#
_entry.id   AF-H2J895-F1
#
_cell.length_a   1.000
_cell.length_b   1.000
_cell.length_c   1.000
_cell.angle_alpha   90.00
_cell.angle_beta   90.00
_cell.angle_gamma   90.00
#
_symmetry.space_group_name_H-M   'P 1'
#
loop_
_entity.id
_entity.type
_entity.pdbx_description
1 polymer ?
#
loop_
_entity_poly.entity_id
_entity_poly.type
_entity_poly.pdbx_seq_one_letter_code
_entity_poly.pdbx_strand_id
1 'polypeptide(L)'
;MKLISFMMNVDKNLKRIEFLDKGNYKKGTILGEDNKEFWVTYTHYRVNSKRYRLGFSIVDLSDKDYEVYILDSEKEPINKLTSISGKGIKIFYDSNDNNDPDVGSNASGVFYVGVFENGERIYVSPPIYVLPSSLSYGDYLEMINDLIQINEHLIEDNKSKVFLAGKGVQNLVEIGKTLDDMKKVLEKINANPAASLKAIPAKIKYDPKKAISPKILVEKKMYPFKNKFKGQMKVESVDIYENKIIKYLLNLLKKKIELYIQSLNNYKEQKKREIDIIREQNKKEIDFDSELGKIEKKLIDIKEDIKTIIKNNRSLENIDKDKDIKISFDIYKKASIPKSRVNGKIEDNKVILYCNFITKRENRFISLERSFYSYAVSPFENFQQSRFNAESFMLKFETSNLNELVFFIDEVIEREDFKNPIKIKALAKREYYDNNDPLCVRVMKNYTYGDGSPVKEYYINIKKIYSLNNKKVPEYSEEEIVEKLAPYLNDNYESIVENKRFLELYKKKEDNLSCYDDKINELKKAKSRLDEILNLDLFKEVKEEKLILKPTQIFTNDNNYKKIWQYFNALNKKIYFIHDFIDSNMLLNEKSYLIKSTHEIYEYWTFFKMIDVLISELKWRLKNKNEVLNNLNKYMQWDYFQGNLKAKLEHDLKNNEKIDLVIYFNKNIKSNDGKILRPDFTFEFRKDNRNCIVYLDAKYRNYREQGKEQWFKDIKDVAIDKYTKKFRDTENEPIASFIVHPDTNNEWTFYGGYLDDKLEKKFDMEGIPPEHKFGIFAFTPNNIQYFKNFIKMILEYHLELYNYCWNCGEIDNIEIKVEKTMGGFNKYHYTCKSCGEFWVKNHCEKEGHSLIKHLFNYHTPDTDKKYPWYVKCPRCGKNDNGENTTVFEELCEFPTFDPNIL
;
A
#
# COMPACT_ATOMS: atom_id res chain seq x y z
N MET A 1 -2.99 -12.68 46.13
CA MET A 1 -3.48 -13.41 44.93
C MET A 1 -2.33 -13.56 43.92
N LYS A 2 -2.18 -14.73 43.29
CA LYS A 2 -1.20 -14.98 42.22
C LYS A 2 -1.93 -15.41 40.94
N LEU A 3 -1.57 -14.83 39.81
CA LEU A 3 -1.98 -15.36 38.50
C LEU A 3 -1.11 -16.57 38.19
N ILE A 4 -1.72 -17.75 38.04
CA ILE A 4 -0.96 -19.00 38.02
C ILE A 4 -0.65 -19.45 36.59
N SER A 5 -1.61 -19.40 35.66
CA SER A 5 -1.47 -20.12 34.38
C SER A 5 -2.66 -19.97 33.44
N PHE A 6 -2.43 -20.32 32.17
CA PHE A 6 -3.50 -20.67 31.23
C PHE A 6 -3.96 -22.12 31.38
N MET A 7 -5.24 -22.40 31.15
CA MET A 7 -5.77 -23.76 31.17
C MET A 7 -6.77 -24.06 30.06
N MET A 8 -6.84 -25.33 29.66
CA MET A 8 -7.82 -25.85 28.71
C MET A 8 -9.01 -26.45 29.46
N ASN A 9 -10.23 -26.06 29.06
CA ASN A 9 -11.47 -26.63 29.60
C ASN A 9 -12.07 -27.62 28.59
N VAL A 10 -12.31 -28.86 29.02
CA VAL A 10 -12.98 -29.91 28.21
C VAL A 10 -14.31 -30.24 28.90
N ASP A 11 -15.37 -29.61 28.39
CA ASP A 11 -16.78 -29.79 28.73
C ASP A 11 -17.30 -29.40 30.12
N LYS A 12 -18.61 -29.07 30.13
CA LYS A 12 -19.44 -28.57 31.26
C LYS A 12 -19.40 -29.42 32.54
N ASN A 13 -18.80 -30.60 32.49
CA ASN A 13 -18.53 -31.43 33.64
C ASN A 13 -17.01 -31.46 33.84
N LEU A 14 -16.50 -30.57 34.70
CA LEU A 14 -15.09 -30.44 35.11
C LEU A 14 -14.47 -31.79 35.52
N LYS A 15 -14.11 -32.64 34.56
CA LYS A 15 -13.50 -33.95 34.82
C LYS A 15 -11.98 -33.89 34.74
N ARG A 16 -11.40 -32.91 34.03
CA ARG A 16 -9.95 -32.72 33.92
C ARG A 16 -9.58 -31.31 33.45
N ILE A 17 -8.70 -30.64 34.19
CA ILE A 17 -8.11 -29.34 33.81
C ILE A 17 -6.66 -29.60 33.38
N GLU A 18 -6.27 -29.15 32.18
CA GLU A 18 -4.88 -29.17 31.71
C GLU A 18 -4.29 -27.77 31.76
N PHE A 19 -3.11 -27.62 32.36
CA PHE A 19 -2.38 -26.36 32.43
C PHE A 19 -1.41 -26.23 31.25
N LEU A 20 -1.31 -25.02 30.69
CA LEU A 20 -0.33 -24.71 29.67
C LEU A 20 1.05 -24.51 30.32
N ASP A 21 2.06 -25.20 29.81
CA ASP A 21 3.45 -24.98 30.21
C ASP A 21 3.91 -23.56 29.82
N LYS A 22 4.67 -22.89 30.71
CA LYS A 22 5.28 -21.58 30.45
C LYS A 22 6.11 -21.59 29.16
N GLY A 23 6.77 -22.70 28.82
CA GLY A 23 7.53 -22.83 27.56
C GLY A 23 6.67 -22.67 26.29
N ASN A 24 5.36 -22.88 26.40
CA ASN A 24 4.40 -22.74 25.30
C ASN A 24 3.66 -21.39 25.32
N TYR A 25 4.07 -20.46 26.19
CA TYR A 25 3.47 -19.13 26.19
C TYR A 25 3.78 -18.41 24.88
N LYS A 26 2.75 -17.80 24.28
CA LYS A 26 2.90 -16.86 23.17
C LYS A 26 3.87 -15.75 23.59
N LYS A 27 4.78 -15.39 22.69
CA LYS A 27 5.76 -14.31 22.89
C LYS A 27 5.07 -13.05 23.44
N GLY A 28 5.64 -12.43 24.47
CA GLY A 28 5.10 -11.23 25.10
C GLY A 28 3.99 -11.48 26.14
N THR A 29 3.62 -12.73 26.40
CA THR A 29 2.79 -13.08 27.57
C THR A 29 3.58 -12.83 28.85
N ILE A 30 3.01 -12.08 29.79
CA ILE A 30 3.63 -11.75 31.09
C ILE A 30 2.59 -12.01 32.18
N LEU A 31 2.79 -13.00 33.04
CA LEU A 31 1.81 -13.38 34.06
C LEU A 31 2.45 -13.59 35.43
N GLY A 32 1.74 -13.21 36.50
CA GLY A 32 2.12 -13.57 37.86
C GLY A 32 3.31 -12.76 38.40
N GLU A 33 4.30 -13.44 38.98
CA GLU A 33 5.48 -12.78 39.59
C GLU A 33 6.49 -12.23 38.58
N ASP A 34 6.31 -12.53 37.29
CA ASP A 34 7.18 -12.09 36.20
C ASP A 34 7.15 -10.54 36.07
N ASN A 35 6.08 -9.88 36.51
CA ASN A 35 6.00 -8.42 36.65
C ASN A 35 4.94 -8.03 37.71
N LYS A 36 5.33 -7.21 38.70
CA LYS A 36 4.44 -6.73 39.78
C LYS A 36 3.62 -5.49 39.41
N GLU A 37 3.96 -4.81 38.31
CA GLU A 37 3.28 -3.59 37.89
C GLU A 37 2.11 -3.84 36.94
N PHE A 38 2.13 -4.93 36.17
CA PHE A 38 1.06 -5.30 35.24
C PHE A 38 1.22 -6.74 34.69
N TRP A 39 0.14 -7.28 34.13
CA TRP A 39 0.12 -8.56 33.42
C TRP A 39 -0.33 -8.38 31.96
N VAL A 40 0.13 -9.26 31.06
CA VAL A 40 -0.16 -9.23 29.61
C VAL A 40 -0.56 -10.62 29.13
N THR A 41 -1.69 -10.70 28.43
CA THR A 41 -2.28 -11.90 27.85
C THR A 41 -2.89 -11.58 26.48
N TYR A 42 -3.42 -12.58 25.77
CA TYR A 42 -4.01 -12.42 24.44
C TYR A 42 -5.43 -13.01 24.36
N THR A 43 -6.32 -12.39 23.58
CA THR A 43 -7.62 -12.99 23.21
C THR A 43 -7.42 -14.28 22.42
N HIS A 44 -8.41 -15.16 22.42
CA HIS A 44 -8.37 -16.42 21.65
C HIS A 44 -7.10 -17.27 21.85
N TYR A 45 -6.49 -17.26 23.05
CA TYR A 45 -5.23 -17.93 23.31
C TYR A 45 -5.26 -19.43 22.92
N ARG A 46 -4.64 -19.80 21.79
CA ARG A 46 -4.59 -21.17 21.25
C ARG A 46 -3.15 -21.70 21.19
N VAL A 47 -2.96 -22.95 21.59
CA VAL A 47 -1.72 -23.71 21.43
C VAL A 47 -2.08 -25.11 20.95
N ASN A 48 -1.44 -25.58 19.87
CA ASN A 48 -1.72 -26.88 19.25
C ASN A 48 -3.21 -27.12 18.96
N SER A 49 -3.88 -26.10 18.37
CA SER A 49 -5.32 -26.09 18.07
C SER A 49 -6.26 -26.18 19.28
N LYS A 50 -5.74 -26.17 20.51
CA LYS A 50 -6.53 -26.17 21.75
C LYS A 50 -6.67 -24.75 22.29
N ARG A 51 -7.87 -24.37 22.74
CA ARG A 51 -8.16 -23.04 23.32
C ARG A 51 -7.91 -23.03 24.82
N TYR A 52 -7.20 -22.01 25.29
CA TYR A 52 -6.85 -21.81 26.69
C TYR A 52 -7.53 -20.55 27.26
N ARG A 53 -7.72 -20.54 28.58
CA ARG A 53 -8.34 -19.45 29.37
C ARG A 53 -7.46 -19.07 30.56
N LEU A 54 -7.64 -17.85 31.07
CA LEU A 54 -6.91 -17.34 32.24
C LEU A 54 -7.40 -18.00 33.53
N GLY A 55 -6.45 -18.42 34.37
CA GLY A 55 -6.70 -18.98 35.69
C GLY A 55 -6.03 -18.20 36.81
N PHE A 56 -6.78 -17.96 37.87
CA PHE A 56 -6.31 -17.24 39.05
C PHE A 56 -6.26 -18.15 40.28
N SER A 57 -5.40 -17.83 41.23
CA SER A 57 -5.44 -18.48 42.54
C SER A 57 -5.12 -17.48 43.63
N ILE A 58 -5.82 -17.60 44.74
CA ILE A 58 -5.53 -16.81 45.91
C ILE A 58 -4.72 -17.66 46.87
N VAL A 59 -3.44 -17.30 46.99
CA VAL A 59 -2.53 -17.81 48.02
C VAL A 59 -2.64 -16.92 49.26
N ASP A 60 -2.59 -17.56 50.43
CA ASP A 60 -2.64 -16.95 51.77
C ASP A 60 -3.98 -16.33 52.20
N LEU A 61 -5.06 -17.14 52.17
CA LEU A 61 -6.35 -16.76 52.77
C LEU A 61 -6.54 -17.40 54.16
N SER A 62 -7.23 -16.68 55.05
CA SER A 62 -7.81 -17.26 56.27
C SER A 62 -9.08 -18.06 55.94
N ASP A 63 -9.61 -18.86 56.88
CA ASP A 63 -10.86 -19.63 56.71
C ASP A 63 -12.09 -18.71 56.74
N LYS A 64 -12.15 -17.75 55.83
CA LYS A 64 -13.22 -16.77 55.68
C LYS A 64 -13.79 -16.80 54.27
N ASP A 65 -14.97 -16.21 54.12
CA ASP A 65 -15.66 -16.07 52.84
C ASP A 65 -15.16 -14.83 52.09
N TYR A 66 -14.71 -15.03 50.86
CA TYR A 66 -14.24 -13.98 49.98
C TYR A 66 -15.07 -13.95 48.69
N GLU A 67 -15.32 -12.75 48.18
CA GLU A 67 -15.94 -12.53 46.89
C GLU A 67 -14.90 -11.97 45.91
N VAL A 68 -14.90 -12.50 44.70
CA VAL A 68 -13.93 -12.09 43.68
C VAL A 68 -14.67 -11.48 42.51
N TYR A 69 -14.21 -10.32 42.08
CA TYR A 69 -14.84 -9.52 41.04
C TYR A 69 -13.85 -9.17 39.93
N ILE A 70 -14.36 -9.02 38.71
CA ILE A 70 -13.72 -8.23 37.67
C ILE A 70 -14.10 -6.77 37.86
N LEU A 71 -13.08 -5.90 37.83
CA LEU A 71 -13.24 -4.46 37.90
C LEU A 71 -12.79 -3.81 36.58
N ASP A 72 -13.53 -2.80 36.11
CA ASP A 72 -13.17 -1.99 34.93
C ASP A 72 -12.03 -1.02 35.25
N SER A 73 -12.09 -0.51 36.47
CA SER A 73 -11.14 0.42 37.05
C SER A 73 -10.70 -0.09 38.41
N GLU A 74 -9.74 0.59 39.04
CA GLU A 74 -9.37 0.31 40.42
C GLU A 74 -10.52 0.51 41.43
N LYS A 75 -11.74 0.91 41.02
CA LYS A 75 -12.82 1.31 41.93
C LYS A 75 -14.15 0.60 41.70
N GLU A 76 -14.54 0.32 40.46
CA GLU A 76 -15.91 -0.14 40.16
C GLU A 76 -15.96 -1.63 39.82
N PRO A 77 -16.67 -2.46 40.62
CA PRO A 77 -16.91 -3.86 40.29
C PRO A 77 -17.93 -3.98 39.15
N ILE A 78 -17.55 -4.67 38.07
CA ILE A 78 -18.45 -4.97 36.95
C ILE A 78 -19.18 -6.27 37.24
N ASN A 79 -18.43 -7.35 37.44
CA ASN A 79 -18.97 -8.70 37.48
C ASN A 79 -18.38 -9.52 38.63
N LYS A 80 -19.26 -10.21 39.35
CA LYS A 80 -18.85 -11.20 40.35
C LYS A 80 -18.39 -12.46 39.64
N LEU A 81 -17.12 -12.84 39.81
CA LEU A 81 -16.57 -14.08 39.27
C LEU A 81 -17.03 -15.29 40.08
N THR A 82 -16.97 -15.20 41.41
CA THR A 82 -17.36 -16.29 42.31
C THR A 82 -17.36 -15.85 43.78
N SER A 83 -17.94 -16.67 44.66
CA SER A 83 -17.78 -16.62 46.12
C SER A 83 -16.97 -17.84 46.57
N ILE A 84 -16.03 -17.64 47.49
CA ILE A 84 -15.00 -18.62 47.84
C ILE A 84 -14.91 -18.76 49.35
N SER A 85 -14.91 -19.99 49.86
CA SER A 85 -14.62 -20.29 51.26
C SER A 85 -13.48 -21.32 51.37
N GLY A 86 -12.39 -20.95 52.06
CA GLY A 86 -11.25 -21.84 52.35
C GLY A 86 -9.96 -21.63 51.53
N LYS A 87 -8.88 -22.30 51.95
CA LYS A 87 -7.51 -22.13 51.42
C LYS A 87 -7.29 -22.81 50.06
N GLY A 88 -6.55 -22.13 49.18
CA GLY A 88 -5.97 -22.73 47.97
C GLY A 88 -6.91 -22.88 46.78
N ILE A 89 -8.05 -22.20 46.79
CA ILE A 89 -9.05 -22.32 45.72
C ILE A 89 -8.54 -21.63 44.43
N LYS A 90 -8.64 -22.35 43.33
CA LYS A 90 -8.37 -21.86 41.98
C LYS A 90 -9.67 -21.33 41.39
N ILE A 91 -9.62 -20.10 40.89
CA ILE A 91 -10.76 -19.38 40.32
C ILE A 91 -10.55 -19.31 38.82
N PHE A 92 -11.61 -19.60 38.08
CA PHE A 92 -11.58 -19.65 36.62
C PHE A 92 -12.45 -18.54 36.07
N TYR A 93 -11.93 -17.82 35.08
CA TYR A 93 -12.72 -16.87 34.32
C TYR A 93 -13.55 -17.61 33.28
N ASP A 94 -14.88 -17.62 33.45
CA ASP A 94 -15.84 -18.19 32.50
C ASP A 94 -16.86 -17.13 32.08
N SER A 95 -16.82 -16.68 30.83
CA SER A 95 -17.70 -15.64 30.27
C SER A 95 -19.05 -16.20 29.78
N ASN A 96 -19.53 -17.31 30.34
CA ASN A 96 -20.68 -18.05 29.82
C ASN A 96 -22.05 -17.42 30.12
N ASP A 97 -22.12 -16.29 30.82
CA ASP A 97 -23.39 -15.55 30.98
C ASP A 97 -23.58 -14.57 29.81
N ASN A 98 -24.74 -14.67 29.16
CA ASN A 98 -25.12 -13.92 27.94
C ASN A 98 -25.21 -12.39 28.12
N ASN A 99 -24.84 -11.82 29.29
CA ASN A 99 -25.05 -10.42 29.66
C ASN A 99 -23.77 -9.76 30.23
N ASP A 100 -22.73 -9.57 29.39
CA ASP A 100 -21.50 -8.77 29.62
C ASP A 100 -20.39 -9.33 30.54
N PRO A 101 -19.10 -8.89 30.41
CA PRO A 101 -18.35 -8.56 29.20
C PRO A 101 -17.30 -9.64 28.89
N ASP A 102 -17.04 -9.86 27.60
CA ASP A 102 -16.28 -10.97 26.99
C ASP A 102 -14.73 -10.77 27.02
N VAL A 103 -14.21 -9.97 27.96
CA VAL A 103 -12.82 -9.49 28.00
C VAL A 103 -11.86 -10.57 28.49
N GLY A 104 -11.00 -11.09 27.60
CA GLY A 104 -10.08 -12.21 27.88
C GLY A 104 -10.38 -13.46 27.05
N SER A 105 -11.66 -13.69 26.70
CA SER A 105 -12.12 -14.76 25.83
C SER A 105 -12.18 -14.31 24.38
N ASN A 106 -12.97 -13.27 24.10
CA ASN A 106 -13.25 -12.76 22.75
C ASN A 106 -13.00 -11.25 22.59
N ALA A 107 -12.90 -10.48 23.68
CA ALA A 107 -12.60 -9.05 23.66
C ALA A 107 -11.27 -8.73 24.35
N SER A 108 -10.57 -7.73 23.82
CA SER A 108 -9.32 -7.18 24.34
C SER A 108 -9.58 -5.89 25.12
N GLY A 109 -8.77 -5.61 26.14
CA GLY A 109 -8.94 -4.47 27.02
C GLY A 109 -8.14 -4.64 28.30
N VAL A 110 -8.46 -3.82 29.29
CA VAL A 110 -7.88 -3.91 30.64
C VAL A 110 -8.95 -4.28 31.61
N PHE A 111 -8.59 -5.15 32.54
CA PHE A 111 -9.39 -5.36 33.73
C PHE A 111 -8.50 -5.59 34.94
N TYR A 112 -9.12 -5.48 36.10
CA TYR A 112 -8.51 -5.81 37.38
C TYR A 112 -9.29 -6.93 38.04
N VAL A 113 -8.63 -7.66 38.93
CA VAL A 113 -9.30 -8.61 39.80
C VAL A 113 -9.32 -8.07 41.22
N GLY A 114 -10.52 -7.78 41.71
CA GLY A 114 -10.78 -7.35 43.08
C GLY A 114 -11.14 -8.52 43.97
N VAL A 115 -10.65 -8.52 45.20
CA VAL A 115 -11.07 -9.47 46.25
C VAL A 115 -11.70 -8.68 47.38
N PHE A 116 -12.87 -9.12 47.80
CA PHE A 116 -13.70 -8.49 48.82
C PHE A 116 -13.98 -9.46 49.96
N GLU A 117 -13.98 -8.95 51.18
CA GLU A 117 -14.35 -9.66 52.40
C GLU A 117 -15.49 -8.87 53.06
N ASN A 118 -16.67 -9.49 53.24
CA ASN A 118 -17.86 -8.83 53.80
C ASN A 118 -18.22 -7.49 53.14
N GLY A 119 -18.02 -7.36 51.82
CA GLY A 119 -18.27 -6.13 51.06
C GLY A 119 -17.14 -5.09 51.12
N GLU A 120 -16.12 -5.27 51.96
CA GLU A 120 -14.93 -4.42 51.96
C GLU A 120 -13.84 -4.98 51.05
N ARG A 121 -13.25 -4.09 50.24
CA ARG A 121 -12.20 -4.48 49.30
C ARG A 121 -10.87 -4.64 50.00
N ILE A 122 -10.32 -5.86 49.97
CA ILE A 122 -9.05 -6.20 50.62
C ILE A 122 -7.88 -6.26 49.65
N TYR A 123 -8.13 -6.43 48.35
CA TYR A 123 -7.09 -6.53 47.33
C TYR A 123 -7.58 -6.12 45.94
N VAL A 124 -6.67 -5.56 45.14
CA VAL A 124 -6.83 -5.32 43.70
C VAL A 124 -5.56 -5.79 43.00
N SER A 125 -5.69 -6.56 41.93
CA SER A 125 -4.53 -6.99 41.13
C SER A 125 -3.86 -5.82 40.42
N PRO A 126 -2.60 -5.96 39.97
CA PRO A 126 -2.08 -5.12 38.90
C PRO A 126 -3.01 -5.17 37.66
N PRO A 127 -3.00 -4.15 36.80
CA PRO A 127 -3.78 -4.15 35.57
C PRO A 127 -3.44 -5.35 34.69
N ILE A 128 -4.48 -5.98 34.14
CA ILE A 128 -4.35 -7.14 33.25
C ILE A 128 -4.69 -6.69 31.84
N TYR A 129 -3.65 -6.53 31.01
CA TYR A 129 -3.77 -6.19 29.61
C TYR A 129 -4.10 -7.44 28.80
N VAL A 130 -5.35 -7.56 28.36
CA VAL A 130 -5.74 -8.52 27.34
C VAL A 130 -5.52 -7.89 25.98
N LEU A 131 -4.40 -8.22 25.36
CA LEU A 131 -4.14 -7.82 23.99
C LEU A 131 -4.95 -8.67 23.02
N PRO A 132 -5.23 -8.19 21.81
CA PRO A 132 -5.66 -9.06 20.73
C PRO A 132 -4.70 -10.19 20.41
N SER A 133 -5.21 -11.38 20.09
CA SER A 133 -4.41 -12.35 19.32
C SER A 133 -4.01 -11.82 17.94
N SER A 134 -4.74 -10.86 17.39
CA SER A 134 -4.56 -10.36 16.03
C SER A 134 -3.56 -9.22 15.87
N LEU A 135 -3.12 -8.56 16.95
CA LEU A 135 -2.06 -7.54 16.92
C LEU A 135 -1.01 -7.85 17.98
N SER A 136 0.25 -7.52 17.68
CA SER A 136 1.28 -7.56 18.71
C SER A 136 1.13 -6.37 19.67
N TYR A 137 1.70 -6.49 20.88
CA TYR A 137 1.85 -5.34 21.78
C TYR A 137 2.61 -4.18 21.13
N GLY A 138 3.58 -4.49 20.27
CA GLY A 138 4.33 -3.48 19.51
C GLY A 138 3.44 -2.69 18.56
N ASP A 139 2.61 -3.38 17.76
CA ASP A 139 1.67 -2.72 16.83
C ASP A 139 0.65 -1.88 17.60
N TYR A 140 0.22 -2.33 18.77
CA TYR A 140 -0.68 -1.56 19.64
C TYR A 140 -0.07 -0.22 20.09
N LEU A 141 1.16 -0.25 20.60
CA LEU A 141 1.87 0.97 20.99
C LEU A 141 2.12 1.88 19.78
N GLU A 142 2.39 1.27 18.62
CA GLU A 142 2.59 2.01 17.38
C GLU A 142 1.32 2.73 16.91
N MET A 143 0.13 2.12 17.07
CA MET A 143 -1.14 2.80 16.79
C MET A 143 -1.33 4.05 17.65
N ILE A 144 -0.98 3.97 18.94
CA ILE A 144 -1.05 5.14 19.84
C ILE A 144 -0.07 6.22 19.39
N ASN A 145 1.17 5.84 19.09
CA ASN A 145 2.19 6.76 18.60
C ASN A 145 1.79 7.41 17.27
N ASP A 146 1.17 6.64 16.37
CA ASP A 146 0.60 7.13 15.12
C ASP A 146 -0.46 8.21 15.37
N LEU A 147 -1.40 7.99 16.30
CA LEU A 147 -2.43 8.99 16.61
C LEU A 147 -1.83 10.31 17.10
N ILE A 148 -0.76 10.25 17.89
CA ILE A 148 -0.01 11.42 18.34
C ILE A 148 0.63 12.13 17.14
N GLN A 149 1.33 11.39 16.27
CA GLN A 149 1.98 11.94 15.08
C GLN A 149 0.97 12.56 14.11
N ILE A 150 -0.18 11.91 13.89
CA ILE A 150 -1.25 12.42 13.02
C ILE A 150 -1.78 13.75 13.58
N ASN A 151 -1.95 13.86 14.89
CA ASN A 151 -2.35 15.10 15.54
C ASN A 151 -1.38 16.25 15.20
N GLU A 152 -0.07 15.97 15.29
CA GLU A 152 0.99 16.92 14.96
C GLU A 152 0.96 17.30 13.47
N HIS A 153 0.89 16.32 12.57
CA HIS A 153 0.83 16.54 11.13
C HIS A 153 -0.35 17.44 10.76
N LEU A 154 -1.51 17.17 11.34
CA LEU A 154 -2.70 17.98 11.16
C LEU A 154 -2.47 19.40 11.67
N ILE A 155 -1.75 19.63 12.77
CA ILE A 155 -1.45 20.99 13.26
C ILE A 155 -0.51 21.74 12.30
N GLU A 156 0.57 21.09 11.85
CA GLU A 156 1.62 21.68 11.02
C GLU A 156 1.15 22.13 9.61
N ASP A 157 0.15 21.44 9.04
CA ASP A 157 -0.27 21.67 7.65
C ASP A 157 -1.14 22.93 7.46
N ASN A 158 -0.60 24.11 7.79
CA ASN A 158 -1.31 25.38 7.62
C ASN A 158 -1.09 26.06 6.26
N LYS A 159 -0.07 25.66 5.45
CA LYS A 159 0.29 26.38 4.20
C LYS A 159 0.98 25.60 3.06
N SER A 160 1.17 24.28 3.12
CA SER A 160 2.14 23.62 2.20
C SER A 160 1.55 22.51 1.34
N LYS A 161 1.58 22.71 0.02
CA LYS A 161 1.23 21.72 -1.01
C LYS A 161 2.23 20.55 -1.17
N VAL A 162 3.07 20.20 -0.18
CA VAL A 162 4.15 19.19 -0.36
C VAL A 162 4.39 18.33 0.88
N PHE A 163 4.50 17.02 0.62
CA PHE A 163 4.68 15.84 1.48
C PHE A 163 5.79 15.83 2.57
N LEU A 164 5.52 14.96 3.55
CA LEU A 164 6.28 14.59 4.75
C LEU A 164 7.68 14.00 4.52
N ALA A 165 7.97 13.34 3.41
CA ALA A 165 9.32 12.79 3.17
C ALA A 165 10.39 13.88 2.91
N GLY A 166 9.96 15.07 2.45
CA GLY A 166 10.84 16.21 2.13
C GLY A 166 10.87 17.28 3.23
N LYS A 167 9.73 17.54 3.89
CA LYS A 167 9.65 18.53 4.98
C LYS A 167 10.39 18.08 6.25
N GLY A 168 10.35 16.79 6.57
CA GLY A 168 11.14 16.23 7.67
C GLY A 168 12.62 16.60 7.53
N VAL A 169 13.20 16.42 6.33
CA VAL A 169 14.64 16.66 6.07
C VAL A 169 15.04 18.13 6.25
N GLN A 170 14.21 19.09 5.80
CA GLN A 170 14.48 20.50 6.04
C GLN A 170 14.41 20.84 7.54
N ASN A 171 13.45 20.25 8.27
CA ASN A 171 13.38 20.39 9.72
C ASN A 171 14.59 19.76 10.43
N LEU A 172 15.15 18.64 9.94
CA LEU A 172 16.30 17.95 10.55
C LEU A 172 17.59 18.77 10.51
N VAL A 173 17.94 19.33 9.35
CA VAL A 173 19.15 20.16 9.19
C VAL A 173 19.06 21.40 10.08
N GLU A 174 17.87 21.98 10.19
CA GLU A 174 17.62 23.14 11.03
C GLU A 174 17.61 22.83 12.53
N ILE A 175 17.12 21.65 12.96
CA ILE A 175 17.25 21.18 14.35
C ILE A 175 18.74 21.10 14.69
N GLY A 176 19.54 20.45 13.85
CA GLY A 176 21.00 20.34 14.05
C GLY A 176 21.67 21.70 14.21
N LYS A 177 21.39 22.63 13.28
CA LYS A 177 21.92 24.01 13.34
C LYS A 177 21.47 24.76 14.60
N THR A 178 20.20 24.64 14.97
CA THR A 178 19.67 25.32 16.16
C THR A 178 20.30 24.76 17.44
N LEU A 179 20.55 23.45 17.50
CA LEU A 179 21.26 22.82 18.61
C LEU A 179 22.71 23.30 18.71
N ASP A 180 23.40 23.44 17.57
CA ASP A 180 24.77 23.99 17.55
C ASP A 180 24.81 25.44 18.07
N ASP A 181 23.81 26.26 17.72
CA ASP A 181 23.68 27.62 18.22
C ASP A 181 23.27 27.69 19.70
N MET A 182 22.36 26.80 20.13
CA MET A 182 21.97 26.66 21.54
C MET A 182 23.16 26.23 22.40
N LYS A 183 23.98 25.28 21.93
CA LYS A 183 25.18 24.80 22.64
C LYS A 183 26.10 25.95 23.00
N LYS A 184 26.44 26.81 22.03
CA LYS A 184 27.30 28.00 22.25
C LYS A 184 26.76 28.96 23.31
N VAL A 185 25.44 29.11 23.39
CA VAL A 185 24.80 29.98 24.39
C VAL A 185 24.71 29.28 25.75
N LEU A 186 24.41 27.98 25.78
CA LEU A 186 24.36 27.18 27.01
C LEU A 186 25.73 27.00 27.65
N GLU A 187 26.81 26.94 26.88
CA GLU A 187 28.18 26.95 27.41
C GLU A 187 28.48 28.26 28.15
N LYS A 188 27.95 29.40 27.69
CA LYS A 188 28.07 30.69 28.39
C LYS A 188 27.26 30.73 29.67
N ILE A 189 26.04 30.17 29.64
CA ILE A 189 25.21 30.02 30.84
C ILE A 189 25.89 29.05 31.83
N ASN A 190 26.48 27.95 31.35
CA ASN A 190 27.18 26.98 32.17
C ASN A 190 28.40 27.60 32.88
N ALA A 191 29.13 28.49 32.20
CA ALA A 191 30.27 29.19 32.80
C ALA A 191 29.87 30.21 33.88
N ASN A 192 28.68 30.81 33.78
CA ASN A 192 28.15 31.76 34.76
C ASN A 192 26.62 31.63 34.90
N PRO A 193 26.13 30.59 35.60
CA PRO A 193 24.72 30.30 35.65
C PRO A 193 24.01 31.26 36.60
N ALA A 194 22.77 31.64 36.26
CA ALA A 194 21.93 32.33 37.22
C ALA A 194 21.65 31.39 38.40
N ALA A 195 21.75 31.94 39.62
CA ALA A 195 21.61 31.19 40.85
C ALA A 195 20.74 31.95 41.86
N SER A 196 20.21 31.20 42.83
CA SER A 196 19.45 31.74 43.96
C SER A 196 20.03 31.24 45.28
N LEU A 197 19.83 31.99 46.35
CA LEU A 197 20.27 31.57 47.68
C LEU A 197 19.23 30.63 48.30
N LYS A 198 19.59 29.35 48.47
CA LYS A 198 18.80 28.38 49.24
C LYS A 198 19.29 28.29 50.68
N ALA A 199 18.36 28.29 51.62
CA ALA A 199 18.65 28.05 53.03
C ALA A 199 18.67 26.55 53.31
N ILE A 200 19.85 25.98 53.62
CA ILE A 200 20.00 24.59 54.02
C ILE A 200 20.24 24.46 55.53
N PRO A 201 19.71 23.41 56.19
CA PRO A 201 20.01 23.15 57.59
C PRO A 201 21.50 22.84 57.78
N ALA A 202 22.18 23.58 58.64
CA ALA A 202 23.60 23.37 58.93
C ALA A 202 23.92 23.59 60.42
N LYS A 203 25.00 22.97 60.88
CA LYS A 203 25.57 23.25 62.21
C LYS A 203 26.50 24.46 62.10
N ILE A 204 25.99 25.65 62.39
CA ILE A 204 26.73 26.91 62.30
C ILE A 204 27.31 27.32 63.64
N LYS A 205 28.54 27.86 63.63
CA LYS A 205 29.13 28.50 64.82
C LYS A 205 28.34 29.76 65.15
N TYR A 206 28.18 30.01 66.44
CA TYR A 206 27.56 31.26 66.90
C TYR A 206 28.49 32.44 66.58
N ASP A 207 27.97 33.42 65.85
CA ASP A 207 28.67 34.65 65.50
C ASP A 207 27.74 35.84 65.80
N PRO A 208 28.02 36.66 66.84
CA PRO A 208 27.16 37.76 67.25
C PRO A 208 27.06 38.89 66.21
N LYS A 209 27.93 38.90 65.19
CA LYS A 209 27.93 39.93 64.12
C LYS A 209 27.03 39.59 62.94
N LYS A 210 26.45 38.39 62.87
CA LYS A 210 25.56 37.95 61.78
C LYS A 210 24.10 37.93 62.24
N ALA A 211 23.16 38.11 61.33
CA ALA A 211 21.73 37.96 61.63
C ALA A 211 21.43 36.54 62.11
N ILE A 212 21.02 36.39 63.38
CA ILE A 212 20.78 35.09 64.05
C ILE A 212 19.28 34.84 64.17
N SER A 213 18.83 33.61 63.92
CA SER A 213 17.43 33.26 64.13
C SER A 213 17.07 33.21 65.63
N PRO A 214 15.85 33.57 66.04
CA PRO A 214 15.42 33.53 67.44
C PRO A 214 15.64 32.17 68.11
N LYS A 215 15.50 31.08 67.33
CA LYS A 215 15.72 29.71 67.79
C LYS A 215 17.16 29.45 68.24
N ILE A 216 18.15 29.98 67.51
CA ILE A 216 19.57 29.83 67.87
C ILE A 216 19.90 30.63 69.14
N LEU A 217 19.28 31.80 69.33
CA LEU A 217 19.43 32.59 70.56
C LEU A 217 18.90 31.86 71.80
N VAL A 218 17.71 31.25 71.68
CA VAL A 218 17.14 30.42 72.75
C VAL A 218 18.02 29.21 73.04
N GLU A 219 18.49 28.51 72.01
CA GLU A 219 19.34 27.32 72.17
C GLU A 219 20.72 27.68 72.79
N LYS A 220 21.30 28.84 72.46
CA LYS A 220 22.54 29.34 73.09
C LYS A 220 22.35 29.69 74.56
N LYS A 221 21.20 30.27 74.91
CA LYS A 221 20.85 30.61 76.30
C LYS A 221 20.63 29.36 77.15
N MET A 222 19.98 28.33 76.60
CA MET A 222 19.79 27.05 77.28
C MET A 222 21.07 26.21 77.37
N TYR A 223 21.97 26.29 76.37
CA TYR A 223 23.20 25.52 76.32
C TYR A 223 24.42 26.40 76.00
N PRO A 224 24.93 27.19 76.98
CA PRO A 224 26.00 28.17 76.75
C PRO A 224 27.31 27.57 76.25
N PHE A 225 27.62 26.32 76.64
CA PHE A 225 28.84 25.60 76.27
C PHE A 225 28.82 25.05 74.84
N LYS A 226 27.66 25.07 74.17
CA LYS A 226 27.50 24.59 72.81
C LYS A 226 28.09 25.61 71.84
N ASN A 227 29.03 25.18 71.00
CA ASN A 227 29.74 26.04 70.05
C ASN A 227 29.19 25.96 68.61
N LYS A 228 28.24 25.06 68.35
CA LYS A 228 27.57 24.88 67.05
C LYS A 228 26.07 24.67 67.24
N PHE A 229 25.25 25.43 66.53
CA PHE A 229 23.79 25.43 66.64
C PHE A 229 23.14 24.95 65.36
N LYS A 230 21.94 24.36 65.45
CA LYS A 230 21.16 24.00 64.27
C LYS A 230 20.56 25.29 63.70
N GLY A 231 21.13 25.76 62.60
CA GLY A 231 20.69 26.95 61.90
C GLY A 231 20.50 26.71 60.42
N GLN A 232 20.25 27.78 59.68
CA GLN A 232 20.19 27.77 58.23
C GLN A 232 21.41 28.49 57.66
N MET A 233 22.09 27.86 56.72
CA MET A 233 23.15 28.47 55.93
C MET A 233 22.60 28.75 54.54
N LYS A 234 22.79 29.98 54.04
CA LYS A 234 22.45 30.30 52.65
C LYS A 234 23.58 29.82 51.77
N VAL A 235 23.26 28.91 50.85
CA VAL A 235 24.19 28.42 49.83
C VAL A 235 23.62 28.78 48.48
N GLU A 236 24.50 29.19 47.58
CA GLU A 236 24.14 29.44 46.20
C GLU A 236 23.70 28.13 45.55
N SER A 237 22.58 28.19 44.82
CA SER A 237 21.94 27.04 44.19
C SER A 237 21.57 27.42 42.77
N VAL A 238 22.14 26.70 41.81
CA VAL A 238 21.79 26.81 40.38
C VAL A 238 20.48 26.09 40.02
N ASP A 239 19.91 25.33 40.97
CA ASP A 239 18.58 24.70 40.86
C ASP A 239 17.44 25.73 40.97
N ILE A 240 17.41 26.67 40.03
CA ILE A 240 16.40 27.70 39.83
C ILE A 240 15.42 27.31 38.71
N TYR A 241 14.29 28.00 38.66
CA TYR A 241 13.21 27.73 37.71
C TYR A 241 13.66 27.71 36.25
N GLU A 242 14.49 28.67 35.83
CA GLU A 242 14.96 28.83 34.46
C GLU A 242 15.84 27.65 34.02
N ASN A 243 16.80 27.25 34.86
CA ASN A 243 17.67 26.11 34.58
C ASN A 243 16.89 24.80 34.55
N LYS A 244 15.90 24.64 35.46
CA LYS A 244 14.97 23.51 35.44
C LYS A 244 14.17 23.45 34.14
N ILE A 245 13.65 24.59 33.67
CA ILE A 245 12.91 24.67 32.41
C ILE A 245 13.78 24.33 31.22
N ILE A 246 15.00 24.88 31.15
CA ILE A 246 15.90 24.58 30.05
C ILE A 246 16.17 23.07 30.02
N LYS A 247 16.52 22.46 31.16
CA LYS A 247 16.73 21.02 31.26
C LYS A 247 15.50 20.22 30.84
N TYR A 248 14.32 20.61 31.32
CA TYR A 248 13.05 19.98 30.98
C TYR A 248 12.78 20.05 29.47
N LEU A 249 12.89 21.23 28.85
CA LEU A 249 12.67 21.43 27.42
C LEU A 249 13.68 20.68 26.55
N LEU A 250 14.94 20.58 26.96
CA LEU A 250 15.95 19.76 26.28
C LEU A 250 15.60 18.27 26.34
N ASN A 251 15.13 17.78 27.50
CA ASN A 251 14.67 16.40 27.63
C ASN A 251 13.42 16.12 26.76
N LEU A 252 12.50 17.08 26.65
CA LEU A 252 11.35 16.96 25.73
C LEU A 252 11.81 16.88 24.27
N LEU A 253 12.73 17.75 23.88
CA LEU A 253 13.29 17.75 22.53
C LEU A 253 14.03 16.44 22.21
N LYS A 254 14.76 15.89 23.18
CA LYS A 254 15.40 14.58 23.06
C LYS A 254 14.40 13.47 22.80
N LYS A 255 13.33 13.39 23.59
CA LYS A 255 12.23 12.42 23.37
C LYS A 255 11.61 12.59 21.98
N LYS A 256 11.41 13.83 21.53
CA LYS A 256 10.87 14.12 20.20
C LYS A 256 11.77 13.59 19.08
N ILE A 257 13.08 13.79 19.19
CA ILE A 257 14.06 13.26 18.23
C ILE A 257 14.08 11.74 18.22
N GLU A 258 13.96 11.09 19.38
CA GLU A 258 13.85 9.63 19.48
C GLU A 258 12.61 9.08 18.77
N LEU A 259 11.45 9.75 18.93
CA LEU A 259 10.23 9.41 18.20
C LEU A 259 10.39 9.55 16.69
N TYR A 260 11.07 10.59 16.20
CA TYR A 260 11.37 10.74 14.77
C TYR A 260 12.31 9.66 14.24
N ILE A 261 13.34 9.27 15.01
CA ILE A 261 14.21 8.15 14.65
C ILE A 261 13.40 6.86 14.54
N GLN A 262 12.54 6.59 15.51
CA GLN A 262 11.69 5.40 15.51
C GLN A 262 10.72 5.40 14.32
N SER A 263 10.04 6.52 14.06
CA SER A 263 9.11 6.67 12.93
C SER A 263 9.80 6.44 11.58
N LEU A 264 11.00 7.00 11.37
CA LEU A 264 11.77 6.76 10.14
C LEU A 264 12.25 5.32 9.99
N ASN A 265 12.66 4.67 11.09
CA ASN A 265 13.01 3.24 11.05
C ASN A 265 11.79 2.40 10.68
N ASN A 266 10.63 2.67 11.28
CA ASN A 266 9.39 1.95 10.97
C ASN A 266 9.00 2.17 9.51
N TYR A 267 9.08 3.40 9.00
CA TYR A 267 8.82 3.70 7.59
C TYR A 267 9.80 2.97 6.65
N LYS A 268 11.09 2.91 7.00
CA LYS A 268 12.09 2.15 6.24
C LYS A 268 11.77 0.66 6.22
N GLU A 269 11.46 0.08 7.39
CA GLU A 269 11.07 -1.34 7.50
C GLU A 269 9.78 -1.63 6.74
N GLN A 270 8.82 -0.71 6.74
CA GLN A 270 7.61 -0.82 5.93
C GLN A 270 7.93 -0.85 4.44
N LYS A 271 8.82 0.03 3.95
CA LYS A 271 9.25 0.03 2.54
C LYS A 271 10.02 -1.23 2.17
N LYS A 272 10.82 -1.74 3.09
CA LYS A 272 11.51 -3.02 2.93
C LYS A 272 10.52 -4.19 2.86
N ARG A 273 9.50 -4.22 3.72
CA ARG A 273 8.41 -5.22 3.64
C ARG A 273 7.62 -5.11 2.35
N GLU A 274 7.36 -3.91 1.82
CA GLU A 274 6.74 -3.72 0.49
C GLU A 274 7.56 -4.45 -0.59
N ILE A 275 8.88 -4.28 -0.55
CA ILE A 275 9.86 -4.91 -1.44
C ILE A 275 9.90 -6.44 -1.24
N ASP A 276 9.82 -6.92 0.00
CA ASP A 276 9.81 -8.35 0.33
C ASP A 276 8.50 -9.04 -0.05
N ILE A 277 7.35 -8.38 0.11
CA ILE A 277 6.05 -8.91 -0.35
C ILE A 277 6.04 -9.07 -1.87
N ILE A 278 6.63 -8.12 -2.60
CA ILE A 278 6.81 -8.25 -4.05
C ILE A 278 7.70 -9.46 -4.37
N ARG A 279 8.79 -9.70 -3.62
CA ARG A 279 9.62 -10.91 -3.76
C ARG A 279 8.80 -12.19 -3.54
N GLU A 280 8.05 -12.25 -2.45
CA GLU A 280 7.24 -13.42 -2.09
C GLU A 280 6.14 -13.73 -3.11
N GLN A 281 5.45 -12.71 -3.62
CA GLN A 281 4.42 -12.85 -4.64
C GLN A 281 4.97 -13.41 -5.97
N ASN A 282 6.27 -13.24 -6.24
CA ASN A 282 6.95 -13.76 -7.43
C ASN A 282 7.36 -15.25 -7.32
N LYS A 283 7.07 -15.92 -6.18
CA LYS A 283 7.11 -17.38 -5.96
C LYS A 283 8.38 -18.15 -6.39
N LYS A 284 9.51 -17.50 -6.61
CA LYS A 284 10.82 -18.14 -6.82
C LYS A 284 11.92 -17.23 -6.25
N GLU A 285 13.04 -17.83 -5.82
CA GLU A 285 14.33 -17.15 -5.63
C GLU A 285 14.80 -16.54 -6.96
N ILE A 286 14.04 -15.58 -7.49
CA ILE A 286 14.47 -14.78 -8.61
C ILE A 286 15.49 -13.82 -8.02
N ASP A 287 16.75 -14.18 -8.20
CA ASP A 287 17.81 -13.19 -8.21
C ASP A 287 17.49 -12.21 -9.35
N PHE A 288 16.98 -11.05 -8.97
CA PHE A 288 16.56 -10.02 -9.91
C PHE A 288 17.71 -9.54 -10.78
N ASP A 289 18.93 -9.49 -10.25
CA ASP A 289 20.11 -9.11 -11.04
C ASP A 289 20.44 -10.20 -12.08
N SER A 290 20.33 -11.48 -11.70
CA SER A 290 20.50 -12.60 -12.62
C SER A 290 19.44 -12.62 -13.74
N GLU A 291 18.15 -12.45 -13.41
CA GLU A 291 17.09 -12.42 -14.41
C GLU A 291 17.16 -11.19 -15.30
N LEU A 292 17.52 -10.02 -14.75
CA LEU A 292 17.75 -8.81 -15.55
C LEU A 292 18.88 -9.05 -16.56
N GLY A 293 20.00 -9.63 -16.12
CA GLY A 293 21.11 -9.99 -17.02
C GLY A 293 20.71 -10.98 -18.12
N LYS A 294 19.86 -11.98 -17.82
CA LYS A 294 19.33 -12.92 -18.83
C LYS A 294 18.43 -12.21 -19.84
N ILE A 295 17.57 -11.30 -19.38
CA ILE A 295 16.67 -10.51 -20.23
C ILE A 295 17.48 -9.58 -21.14
N GLU A 296 18.49 -8.90 -20.59
CA GLU A 296 19.37 -8.04 -21.36
C GLU A 296 20.13 -8.81 -22.42
N LYS A 297 20.64 -9.99 -22.07
CA LYS A 297 21.29 -10.87 -23.04
C LYS A 297 20.33 -11.27 -24.18
N LYS A 298 19.11 -11.70 -23.86
CA LYS A 298 18.10 -12.03 -24.90
C LYS A 298 17.81 -10.86 -25.83
N LEU A 299 17.69 -9.64 -25.29
CA LEU A 299 17.49 -8.44 -26.10
C LEU A 299 18.71 -8.14 -26.98
N ILE A 300 19.93 -8.32 -26.47
CA ILE A 300 21.16 -8.17 -27.24
C ILE A 300 21.21 -9.20 -28.37
N ASP A 301 20.94 -10.48 -28.08
CA ASP A 301 20.97 -11.56 -29.06
C ASP A 301 20.01 -11.27 -30.23
N ILE A 302 18.77 -10.85 -29.95
CA ILE A 302 17.79 -10.44 -30.99
C ILE A 302 18.32 -9.30 -31.85
N LYS A 303 18.94 -8.30 -31.23
CA LYS A 303 19.49 -7.14 -31.96
C LYS A 303 20.70 -7.53 -32.81
N GLU A 304 21.56 -8.41 -32.33
CA GLU A 304 22.72 -8.91 -33.06
C GLU A 304 22.33 -9.82 -34.23
N ASP A 305 21.27 -10.62 -34.11
CA ASP A 305 20.73 -11.39 -35.23
C ASP A 305 20.29 -10.46 -36.38
N ILE A 306 19.57 -9.38 -36.07
CA ILE A 306 19.16 -8.38 -37.07
C ILE A 306 20.39 -7.69 -37.69
N LYS A 307 21.36 -7.26 -36.87
CA LYS A 307 22.60 -6.64 -37.37
C LYS A 307 23.42 -7.58 -38.23
N THR A 308 23.42 -8.87 -37.93
CA THR A 308 24.12 -9.88 -38.74
C THR A 308 23.50 -9.97 -40.12
N ILE A 309 22.17 -9.87 -40.24
CA ILE A 309 21.47 -9.79 -41.53
C ILE A 309 21.84 -8.50 -42.27
N ILE A 310 21.88 -7.35 -41.59
CA ILE A 310 22.32 -6.07 -42.18
C ILE A 310 23.72 -6.21 -42.79
N LYS A 311 24.67 -6.80 -42.05
CA LYS A 311 26.05 -6.98 -42.51
C LYS A 311 26.19 -7.99 -43.64
N ASN A 312 25.39 -9.06 -43.61
CA ASN A 312 25.43 -10.15 -44.60
C ASN A 312 24.64 -9.83 -45.87
N ASN A 313 24.06 -8.64 -45.98
CA ASN A 313 23.16 -8.23 -47.06
C ASN A 313 23.89 -8.11 -48.40
N ARG A 314 24.22 -9.25 -49.01
CA ARG A 314 24.61 -9.36 -50.40
C ARG A 314 23.33 -9.31 -51.23
N SER A 315 23.22 -8.30 -52.08
CA SER A 315 22.12 -8.11 -53.03
C SER A 315 21.92 -9.35 -53.90
N LEU A 316 21.09 -10.30 -53.44
CA LEU A 316 20.65 -11.45 -54.22
C LEU A 316 19.33 -11.10 -54.90
N GLU A 317 19.40 -10.15 -55.84
CA GLU A 317 18.31 -9.88 -56.78
C GLU A 317 18.32 -10.93 -57.91
N ASN A 318 18.22 -12.22 -57.56
CA ASN A 318 17.93 -13.24 -58.57
C ASN A 318 16.44 -13.19 -58.90
N ILE A 319 16.08 -12.28 -59.81
CA ILE A 319 14.76 -12.24 -60.44
C ILE A 319 14.62 -13.51 -61.26
N ASP A 320 13.73 -14.40 -60.83
CA ASP A 320 13.36 -15.58 -61.61
C ASP A 320 12.35 -15.12 -62.66
N LYS A 321 12.84 -14.83 -63.87
CA LYS A 321 12.03 -14.25 -64.96
C LYS A 321 10.79 -15.09 -65.32
N ASP A 322 10.79 -16.38 -65.00
CA ASP A 322 9.70 -17.30 -65.29
C ASP A 322 8.71 -17.42 -64.12
N LYS A 323 9.09 -16.99 -62.91
CA LYS A 323 8.30 -17.11 -61.69
C LYS A 323 7.97 -15.80 -61.00
N ASP A 324 8.51 -14.67 -61.46
CA ASP A 324 8.31 -13.37 -60.82
C ASP A 324 7.48 -12.43 -61.68
N ILE A 325 6.55 -11.72 -61.02
CA ILE A 325 5.61 -10.80 -61.66
C ILE A 325 5.65 -9.44 -60.98
N LYS A 326 5.59 -8.37 -61.77
CA LYS A 326 5.40 -7.02 -61.21
C LYS A 326 3.93 -6.83 -60.93
N ILE A 327 3.58 -6.44 -59.71
CA ILE A 327 2.20 -6.23 -59.29
C ILE A 327 2.00 -4.79 -58.78
N SER A 328 0.81 -4.25 -59.02
CA SER A 328 0.35 -2.99 -58.44
C SER A 328 -1.09 -3.18 -57.95
N PHE A 329 -1.32 -2.91 -56.68
CA PHE A 329 -2.65 -3.08 -56.07
C PHE A 329 -2.90 -2.10 -54.92
N ASP A 330 -4.17 -1.89 -54.63
CA ASP A 330 -4.64 -0.96 -53.61
C ASP A 330 -5.33 -1.73 -52.45
N ILE A 331 -4.98 -1.41 -51.20
CA ILE A 331 -5.61 -1.96 -49.98
C ILE A 331 -6.55 -0.91 -49.36
N TYR A 332 -7.83 -1.25 -49.18
CA TYR A 332 -8.86 -0.37 -48.61
C TYR A 332 -9.21 -0.71 -47.14
N LYS A 333 -9.42 0.33 -46.31
CA LYS A 333 -9.40 0.32 -44.84
C LYS A 333 -10.46 -0.53 -44.08
N LYS A 334 -11.45 -1.20 -44.69
CA LYS A 334 -12.32 -2.07 -43.87
C LYS A 334 -11.57 -3.25 -43.21
N ALA A 335 -10.31 -3.50 -43.60
CA ALA A 335 -9.38 -4.45 -43.01
C ALA A 335 -8.19 -3.73 -42.33
N SER A 336 -8.28 -3.43 -41.03
CA SER A 336 -7.09 -3.12 -40.23
C SER A 336 -6.27 -4.40 -40.03
N ILE A 337 -4.93 -4.34 -40.09
CA ILE A 337 -4.05 -5.45 -39.68
C ILE A 337 -3.72 -5.25 -38.20
N PRO A 338 -4.35 -5.97 -37.26
CA PRO A 338 -3.84 -5.97 -35.90
C PRO A 338 -2.44 -6.58 -35.88
N LYS A 339 -1.54 -6.03 -35.06
CA LYS A 339 -0.15 -6.50 -34.93
C LYS A 339 -0.03 -8.01 -34.70
N SER A 340 -0.99 -8.63 -34.00
CA SER A 340 -1.09 -10.10 -33.82
C SER A 340 -1.17 -10.94 -35.09
N ARG A 341 -1.47 -10.31 -36.22
CA ARG A 341 -1.56 -10.96 -37.53
C ARG A 341 -0.35 -10.69 -38.39
N VAL A 342 0.70 -10.11 -37.80
CA VAL A 342 1.99 -9.88 -38.41
C VAL A 342 3.04 -10.66 -37.63
N ASN A 343 3.53 -11.76 -38.20
CA ASN A 343 4.59 -12.56 -37.59
C ASN A 343 5.80 -12.57 -38.51
N GLY A 344 6.97 -12.31 -37.95
CA GLY A 344 8.24 -12.32 -38.65
C GLY A 344 9.11 -13.50 -38.21
N LYS A 345 9.88 -14.06 -39.14
CA LYS A 345 10.97 -14.98 -38.81
C LYS A 345 12.19 -14.70 -39.67
N ILE A 346 13.35 -15.11 -39.16
CA ILE A 346 14.62 -15.05 -39.87
C ILE A 346 14.91 -16.44 -40.41
N GLU A 347 15.09 -16.57 -41.74
CA GLU A 347 15.49 -17.82 -42.41
C GLU A 347 16.52 -17.50 -43.49
N ASP A 348 17.63 -18.24 -43.53
CA ASP A 348 18.66 -18.16 -44.59
C ASP A 348 19.12 -16.72 -44.93
N ASN A 349 19.41 -15.89 -43.91
CA ASN A 349 19.76 -14.46 -44.04
C ASN A 349 18.68 -13.57 -44.68
N LYS A 350 17.42 -14.01 -44.67
CA LYS A 350 16.27 -13.22 -45.07
C LYS A 350 15.33 -13.03 -43.88
N VAL A 351 14.60 -11.93 -43.92
CA VAL A 351 13.46 -11.74 -43.03
C VAL A 351 12.19 -12.05 -43.82
N ILE A 352 11.36 -12.91 -43.24
CA ILE A 352 10.06 -13.27 -43.76
C ILE A 352 9.01 -12.71 -42.83
N LEU A 353 8.19 -11.81 -43.34
CA LEU A 353 7.04 -11.24 -42.64
C LEU A 353 5.75 -11.84 -43.20
N TYR A 354 4.89 -12.39 -42.34
CA TYR A 354 3.57 -12.90 -42.71
C TYR A 354 2.51 -11.94 -42.20
N CYS A 355 1.68 -11.40 -43.09
CA CYS A 355 0.57 -10.50 -42.76
C CYS A 355 -0.76 -11.12 -43.19
N ASN A 356 -1.64 -11.37 -42.22
CA ASN A 356 -2.96 -11.96 -42.48
C ASN A 356 -4.10 -10.93 -42.38
N PHE A 357 -4.86 -10.76 -43.45
CA PHE A 357 -5.99 -9.84 -43.55
C PHE A 357 -7.31 -10.64 -43.51
N ILE A 358 -8.06 -10.53 -42.40
CA ILE A 358 -9.37 -11.21 -42.20
C ILE A 358 -10.41 -10.20 -41.70
N THR A 359 -11.64 -10.26 -42.22
CA THR A 359 -12.78 -9.41 -41.84
C THR A 359 -13.43 -9.80 -40.51
N LYS A 360 -14.04 -8.83 -39.81
CA LYS A 360 -14.90 -9.10 -38.63
C LYS A 360 -16.28 -9.61 -39.10
N ARG A 361 -16.80 -10.63 -38.38
CA ARG A 361 -18.01 -11.43 -38.69
C ARG A 361 -19.29 -10.64 -39.05
N GLU A 362 -19.40 -9.37 -38.70
CA GLU A 362 -20.60 -8.54 -38.93
C GLU A 362 -20.60 -7.80 -40.29
N ASN A 363 -19.50 -7.85 -41.04
CA ASN A 363 -19.43 -7.35 -42.43
C ASN A 363 -18.73 -8.41 -43.29
N ARG A 364 -19.45 -9.49 -43.66
CA ARG A 364 -18.94 -10.62 -44.47
C ARG A 364 -18.63 -10.30 -45.93
N PHE A 365 -18.27 -9.07 -46.24
CA PHE A 365 -17.77 -8.73 -47.55
C PHE A 365 -16.68 -7.68 -47.37
N ILE A 366 -15.41 -8.07 -47.54
CA ILE A 366 -14.62 -7.20 -48.40
C ILE A 366 -15.24 -7.42 -49.77
N SER A 367 -16.19 -6.56 -50.14
CA SER A 367 -16.46 -6.36 -51.56
C SER A 367 -15.19 -5.67 -52.10
N LEU A 368 -14.18 -6.50 -52.41
CA LEU A 368 -13.15 -6.17 -53.38
C LEU A 368 -13.75 -6.23 -54.80
N GLU A 369 -15.07 -6.35 -54.95
CA GLU A 369 -15.80 -6.35 -56.23
C GLU A 369 -15.47 -5.13 -57.12
N ARG A 370 -14.81 -4.10 -56.56
CA ARG A 370 -14.29 -2.92 -57.26
C ARG A 370 -12.76 -2.72 -57.19
N SER A 371 -12.02 -3.62 -56.56
CA SER A 371 -10.55 -3.51 -56.40
C SER A 371 -9.86 -4.33 -57.47
N PHE A 372 -9.20 -3.63 -58.38
CA PHE A 372 -8.37 -4.23 -59.42
C PHE A 372 -6.93 -4.30 -58.95
N TYR A 373 -6.22 -5.37 -59.29
CA TYR A 373 -4.77 -5.34 -59.32
C TYR A 373 -4.30 -5.39 -60.76
N SER A 374 -3.22 -4.66 -61.04
CA SER A 374 -2.51 -4.80 -62.30
C SER A 374 -1.25 -5.63 -62.11
N TYR A 375 -0.95 -6.47 -63.09
CA TYR A 375 0.25 -7.29 -63.08
C TYR A 375 0.88 -7.35 -64.47
N ALA A 376 2.20 -7.46 -64.50
CA ALA A 376 2.98 -7.71 -65.70
C ALA A 376 3.79 -8.99 -65.48
N VAL A 377 3.48 -10.03 -66.26
CA VAL A 377 4.23 -11.28 -66.27
C VAL A 377 5.43 -11.08 -67.18
N SER A 378 6.63 -11.15 -66.62
CA SER A 378 7.87 -11.10 -67.41
C SER A 378 7.81 -12.17 -68.52
N PRO A 379 8.14 -11.83 -69.79
CA PRO A 379 8.81 -10.61 -70.24
C PRO A 379 7.86 -9.48 -70.72
N PHE A 380 6.54 -9.63 -70.60
CA PHE A 380 5.58 -8.69 -71.17
C PHE A 380 5.46 -7.43 -70.30
N GLU A 381 5.84 -6.26 -70.84
CA GLU A 381 5.72 -4.97 -70.15
C GLU A 381 4.27 -4.44 -70.08
N ASN A 382 3.34 -5.08 -70.77
CA ASN A 382 1.94 -4.70 -70.76
C ASN A 382 1.25 -5.19 -69.47
N PHE A 383 0.86 -4.24 -68.62
CA PHE A 383 0.08 -4.52 -67.42
C PHE A 383 -1.32 -5.03 -67.78
N GLN A 384 -1.63 -6.24 -67.36
CA GLN A 384 -2.99 -6.78 -67.38
C GLN A 384 -3.69 -6.40 -66.07
N GLN A 385 -5.02 -6.34 -66.07
CA GLN A 385 -5.82 -6.08 -64.87
C GLN A 385 -6.64 -7.33 -64.52
N SER A 386 -6.67 -7.68 -63.23
CA SER A 386 -7.56 -8.70 -62.68
C SER A 386 -8.26 -8.17 -61.43
N ARG A 387 -9.37 -8.81 -61.04
CA ARG A 387 -10.20 -8.41 -59.89
C ARG A 387 -9.89 -9.30 -58.70
N PHE A 388 -9.69 -8.70 -57.52
CA PHE A 388 -9.73 -9.48 -56.29
C PHE A 388 -11.18 -9.81 -55.94
N ASN A 389 -11.56 -11.08 -55.99
CA ASN A 389 -12.83 -11.57 -55.44
C ASN A 389 -12.51 -12.53 -54.28
N ALA A 390 -12.24 -12.01 -53.08
CA ALA A 390 -11.70 -12.78 -51.95
C ALA A 390 -12.38 -12.51 -50.60
N GLU A 391 -12.50 -13.54 -49.75
CA GLU A 391 -12.89 -13.39 -48.33
C GLU A 391 -11.68 -13.17 -47.40
N SER A 392 -10.52 -13.71 -47.77
CA SER A 392 -9.27 -13.60 -47.03
C SER A 392 -8.09 -13.32 -47.99
N PHE A 393 -7.11 -12.57 -47.48
CA PHE A 393 -5.90 -12.23 -48.22
C PHE A 393 -4.70 -12.34 -47.29
N MET A 394 -3.69 -13.12 -47.67
CA MET A 394 -2.47 -13.30 -46.91
C MET A 394 -1.28 -12.80 -47.74
N LEU A 395 -0.45 -11.97 -47.11
CA LEU A 395 0.76 -11.42 -47.71
C LEU A 395 1.96 -12.01 -46.99
N LYS A 396 2.83 -12.70 -47.73
CA LYS A 396 4.16 -13.06 -47.27
C LYS A 396 5.14 -12.07 -47.90
N PHE A 397 5.92 -11.35 -47.11
CA PHE A 397 6.99 -10.50 -47.60
C PHE A 397 8.34 -11.11 -47.21
N GLU A 398 9.07 -11.60 -48.21
CA GLU A 398 10.40 -12.19 -48.04
C GLU A 398 11.43 -11.29 -48.72
N THR A 399 12.32 -10.68 -47.94
CA THR A 399 13.38 -9.83 -48.48
C THR A 399 14.64 -9.90 -47.62
N SER A 400 15.79 -9.65 -48.25
CA SER A 400 17.04 -9.37 -47.54
C SER A 400 17.22 -7.87 -47.28
N ASN A 401 16.51 -7.00 -48.02
CA ASN A 401 16.60 -5.54 -47.85
C ASN A 401 15.70 -5.08 -46.71
N LEU A 402 16.29 -4.90 -45.53
CA LEU A 402 15.55 -4.55 -44.32
C LEU A 402 14.90 -3.15 -44.38
N ASN A 403 15.42 -2.23 -45.19
CA ASN A 403 14.77 -0.93 -45.42
C ASN A 403 13.38 -1.11 -46.02
N GLU A 404 13.19 -2.10 -46.89
CA GLU A 404 11.88 -2.36 -47.50
C GLU A 404 10.87 -2.88 -46.46
N LEU A 405 11.33 -3.70 -45.51
CA LEU A 405 10.49 -4.22 -44.43
C LEU A 405 10.08 -3.13 -43.46
N VAL A 406 11.03 -2.29 -43.05
CA VAL A 406 10.74 -1.16 -42.17
C VAL A 406 9.76 -0.20 -42.86
N PHE A 407 9.99 0.11 -44.13
CA PHE A 407 9.08 0.93 -44.93
C PHE A 407 7.69 0.32 -45.06
N PHE A 408 7.61 -1.02 -45.21
CA PHE A 408 6.34 -1.73 -45.23
C PHE A 408 5.62 -1.67 -43.89
N ILE A 409 6.33 -1.83 -42.78
CA ILE A 409 5.76 -1.69 -41.43
C ILE A 409 5.17 -0.28 -41.26
N ASP A 410 5.94 0.76 -41.57
CA ASP A 410 5.52 2.15 -41.39
C ASP A 410 4.28 2.52 -42.23
N GLU A 411 4.29 2.20 -43.52
CA GLU A 411 3.28 2.69 -44.46
C GLU A 411 2.07 1.76 -44.60
N VAL A 412 2.20 0.50 -44.17
CA VAL A 412 1.14 -0.54 -44.29
C VAL A 412 0.61 -1.00 -42.95
N ILE A 413 1.48 -1.27 -41.96
CA ILE A 413 1.08 -1.85 -40.67
C ILE A 413 0.74 -0.77 -39.64
N GLU A 414 1.62 0.23 -39.47
CA GLU A 414 1.53 1.24 -38.39
C GLU A 414 0.80 2.53 -38.80
N ARG A 415 0.44 2.68 -40.07
CA ARG A 415 -0.17 3.92 -40.60
C ARG A 415 -1.50 4.25 -39.91
N GLU A 416 -1.60 5.47 -39.36
CA GLU A 416 -2.80 5.97 -38.65
C GLU A 416 -3.80 6.76 -39.53
N ASP A 417 -3.42 7.21 -40.73
CA ASP A 417 -4.34 7.87 -41.68
C ASP A 417 -4.81 6.92 -42.77
N PHE A 418 -6.09 7.04 -43.07
CA PHE A 418 -6.97 5.90 -43.16
C PHE A 418 -8.14 6.19 -44.11
N LYS A 419 -8.25 7.43 -44.59
CA LYS A 419 -9.26 7.85 -45.55
C LYS A 419 -8.89 7.45 -46.99
N ASN A 420 -7.63 7.09 -47.23
CA ASN A 420 -7.09 6.80 -48.56
C ASN A 420 -6.60 5.34 -48.68
N PRO A 421 -6.76 4.69 -49.85
CA PRO A 421 -6.21 3.35 -50.08
C PRO A 421 -4.67 3.36 -50.03
N ILE A 422 -4.12 2.25 -49.54
CA ILE A 422 -2.66 2.02 -49.53
C ILE A 422 -2.27 1.43 -50.88
N LYS A 423 -1.46 2.16 -51.65
CA LYS A 423 -1.04 1.73 -53.00
C LYS A 423 0.29 0.99 -52.92
N ILE A 424 0.32 -0.26 -53.33
CA ILE A 424 1.52 -1.12 -53.27
C ILE A 424 1.97 -1.42 -54.69
N LYS A 425 3.23 -1.11 -55.01
CA LYS A 425 3.92 -1.59 -56.23
C LYS A 425 5.08 -2.47 -55.82
N ALA A 426 5.06 -3.72 -56.26
CA ALA A 426 5.98 -4.74 -55.78
C ALA A 426 6.36 -5.75 -56.88
N LEU A 427 7.44 -6.50 -56.64
CA LEU A 427 7.73 -7.76 -57.31
C LEU A 427 7.19 -8.88 -56.43
N ALA A 428 6.36 -9.75 -56.98
CA ALA A 428 5.81 -10.90 -56.28
C ALA A 428 6.12 -12.19 -57.04
N LYS A 429 6.18 -13.30 -56.30
CA LYS A 429 6.24 -14.64 -56.87
C LYS A 429 4.87 -14.98 -57.46
N ARG A 430 4.88 -15.53 -58.67
CA ARG A 430 3.75 -16.16 -59.32
C ARG A 430 3.41 -17.45 -58.59
N GLU A 431 2.20 -17.55 -58.05
CA GLU A 431 1.74 -18.76 -57.36
C GLU A 431 0.98 -19.71 -58.29
N TYR A 432 0.38 -19.20 -59.37
CA TYR A 432 -0.36 -20.03 -60.33
C TYR A 432 -0.02 -19.70 -61.79
N TYR A 433 0.03 -20.71 -62.65
CA TYR A 433 0.34 -20.58 -64.09
C TYR A 433 -0.85 -20.13 -64.95
N ASP A 434 -2.01 -19.86 -64.36
CA ASP A 434 -3.08 -19.14 -65.07
C ASP A 434 -2.59 -17.72 -65.38
N ASN A 435 -2.64 -17.36 -66.65
CA ASN A 435 -2.22 -16.04 -67.09
C ASN A 435 -3.25 -14.96 -66.73
N ASN A 436 -4.49 -15.31 -66.35
CA ASN A 436 -5.56 -14.35 -66.04
C ASN A 436 -5.62 -13.94 -64.56
N ASP A 437 -5.11 -14.77 -63.65
CA ASP A 437 -5.15 -14.54 -62.20
C ASP A 437 -3.93 -15.18 -61.49
N PRO A 438 -2.70 -14.68 -61.72
CA PRO A 438 -1.46 -15.34 -61.32
C PRO A 438 -1.17 -15.35 -59.80
N LEU A 439 -2.03 -14.69 -59.00
CA LEU A 439 -1.93 -14.55 -57.54
C LEU A 439 -2.96 -15.41 -56.78
N CYS A 440 -3.93 -16.01 -57.48
CA CYS A 440 -4.99 -16.81 -56.85
C CYS A 440 -4.47 -18.21 -56.50
N VAL A 441 -4.57 -18.59 -55.22
CA VAL A 441 -4.06 -19.89 -54.74
C VAL A 441 -5.17 -20.92 -54.59
N ARG A 442 -6.38 -20.50 -54.21
CA ARG A 442 -7.46 -21.45 -53.95
C ARG A 442 -8.84 -20.85 -54.21
N VAL A 443 -9.70 -21.66 -54.82
CA VAL A 443 -11.15 -21.42 -54.92
C VAL A 443 -11.85 -22.20 -53.80
N MET A 444 -12.60 -21.51 -52.95
CA MET A 444 -13.33 -22.13 -51.84
C MET A 444 -14.56 -22.85 -52.36
N LYS A 445 -14.54 -24.19 -52.32
CA LYS A 445 -15.69 -25.02 -52.68
C LYS A 445 -16.85 -24.73 -51.71
N ASN A 446 -18.04 -24.49 -52.24
CA ASN A 446 -19.30 -24.22 -51.52
C ASN A 446 -19.49 -22.80 -50.97
N TYR A 447 -18.63 -21.85 -51.30
CA TYR A 447 -18.79 -20.44 -50.95
C TYR A 447 -18.90 -19.60 -52.23
N THR A 448 -20.04 -18.94 -52.42
CA THR A 448 -20.29 -18.03 -53.54
C THR A 448 -20.79 -16.69 -53.03
N TYR A 449 -20.41 -15.61 -53.70
CA TYR A 449 -21.02 -14.29 -53.48
C TYR A 449 -22.49 -14.29 -53.94
N GLY A 450 -23.23 -13.22 -53.60
CA GLY A 450 -24.64 -13.07 -53.99
C GLY A 450 -24.88 -13.04 -55.50
N ASP A 451 -23.82 -12.88 -56.31
CA ASP A 451 -23.82 -12.94 -57.77
C ASP A 451 -23.46 -14.33 -58.34
N GLY A 452 -23.25 -15.34 -57.49
CA GLY A 452 -22.88 -16.70 -57.88
C GLY A 452 -21.39 -16.91 -58.16
N SER A 453 -20.54 -15.88 -58.04
CA SER A 453 -19.10 -16.03 -58.22
C SER A 453 -18.46 -16.74 -57.03
N PRO A 454 -17.48 -17.64 -57.24
CA PRO A 454 -16.87 -18.39 -56.15
C PRO A 454 -15.94 -17.51 -55.32
N VAL A 455 -15.94 -17.73 -54.01
CA VAL A 455 -15.02 -17.07 -53.07
C VAL A 455 -13.60 -17.62 -53.27
N LYS A 456 -12.61 -16.73 -53.30
CA LYS A 456 -11.19 -17.10 -53.46
C LYS A 456 -10.35 -16.72 -52.23
N GLU A 457 -9.22 -17.41 -52.06
CA GLU A 457 -8.15 -17.05 -51.13
C GLU A 457 -6.90 -16.67 -51.91
N TYR A 458 -6.30 -15.53 -51.56
CA TYR A 458 -5.08 -15.02 -52.20
C TYR A 458 -3.89 -15.12 -51.26
N TYR A 459 -2.77 -15.59 -51.79
CA TYR A 459 -1.47 -15.58 -51.13
C TYR A 459 -0.49 -14.80 -52.00
N ILE A 460 -0.15 -13.58 -51.58
CA ILE A 460 0.83 -12.77 -52.30
C ILE A 460 2.18 -12.92 -51.60
N ASN A 461 3.13 -13.55 -52.30
CA ASN A 461 4.51 -13.64 -51.86
C ASN A 461 5.34 -12.51 -52.48
N ILE A 462 5.45 -11.38 -51.79
CA ILE A 462 6.27 -10.23 -52.18
C ILE A 462 7.74 -10.57 -51.96
N LYS A 463 8.56 -10.27 -52.98
CA LYS A 463 10.03 -10.37 -52.94
C LYS A 463 10.73 -9.03 -52.87
N LYS A 464 10.12 -7.97 -53.42
CA LYS A 464 10.69 -6.62 -53.47
C LYS A 464 9.62 -5.55 -53.51
N ILE A 465 9.81 -4.45 -52.79
CA ILE A 465 8.94 -3.27 -52.85
C ILE A 465 9.57 -2.19 -53.73
N TYR A 466 8.83 -1.73 -54.74
CA TYR A 466 9.25 -0.60 -55.57
C TYR A 466 8.78 0.74 -55.00
N SER A 467 7.53 0.78 -54.55
CA SER A 467 6.96 1.97 -53.92
C SER A 467 5.72 1.63 -53.10
N LEU A 468 5.52 2.36 -52.00
CA LEU A 468 4.28 2.39 -51.24
C LEU A 468 3.72 3.81 -51.30
N ASN A 469 2.43 3.97 -51.61
CA ASN A 469 1.77 5.27 -51.74
C ASN A 469 2.50 6.23 -52.71
N ASN A 470 3.11 5.67 -53.76
CA ASN A 470 3.99 6.36 -54.72
C ASN A 470 5.29 6.94 -54.13
N LYS A 471 5.62 6.63 -52.87
CA LYS A 471 6.92 6.93 -52.27
C LYS A 471 7.88 5.76 -52.48
N LYS A 472 9.14 6.06 -52.81
CA LYS A 472 10.21 5.05 -52.87
C LYS A 472 10.64 4.64 -51.47
N VAL A 473 11.24 3.46 -51.36
CA VAL A 473 11.81 2.95 -50.11
C VAL A 473 12.89 3.92 -49.63
N PRO A 474 12.76 4.52 -48.43
CA PRO A 474 13.80 5.37 -47.85
C PRO A 474 14.92 4.54 -47.23
N GLU A 475 16.05 5.17 -46.96
CA GLU A 475 17.12 4.58 -46.15
C GLU A 475 16.85 4.87 -44.66
N TYR A 476 16.96 3.83 -43.84
CA TYR A 476 16.87 3.89 -42.38
C TYR A 476 18.25 3.61 -41.77
N SER A 477 18.51 4.18 -40.59
CA SER A 477 19.69 3.84 -39.80
C SER A 477 19.64 2.39 -39.29
N GLU A 478 20.79 1.80 -38.97
CA GLU A 478 20.84 0.45 -38.39
C GLU A 478 20.02 0.38 -37.09
N GLU A 479 20.10 1.41 -36.26
CA GLU A 479 19.32 1.50 -35.02
C GLU A 479 17.81 1.51 -35.28
N GLU A 480 17.33 2.29 -36.24
CA GLU A 480 15.90 2.34 -36.60
C GLU A 480 15.41 0.99 -37.14
N ILE A 481 16.21 0.31 -37.97
CA ILE A 481 15.88 -1.01 -38.50
C ILE A 481 15.73 -2.02 -37.36
N VAL A 482 16.69 -2.05 -36.45
CA VAL A 482 16.69 -2.97 -35.30
C VAL A 482 15.49 -2.70 -34.39
N GLU A 483 15.22 -1.43 -34.05
CA GLU A 483 14.10 -1.07 -33.18
C GLU A 483 12.74 -1.40 -33.77
N LYS A 484 12.56 -1.20 -35.08
CA LYS A 484 11.28 -1.45 -35.75
C LYS A 484 11.04 -2.92 -36.06
N LEU A 485 12.07 -3.71 -36.35
CA LEU A 485 11.91 -5.13 -36.68
C LEU A 485 11.84 -6.06 -35.47
N ALA A 486 12.57 -5.76 -34.40
CA ALA A 486 12.64 -6.64 -33.22
C ALA A 486 11.27 -7.06 -32.65
N PRO A 487 10.24 -6.18 -32.56
CA PRO A 487 8.92 -6.55 -32.07
C PRO A 487 8.13 -7.51 -32.97
N TYR A 488 8.52 -7.67 -34.23
CA TYR A 488 7.85 -8.56 -35.19
C TYR A 488 8.59 -9.87 -35.40
N LEU A 489 9.89 -9.93 -35.09
CA LEU A 489 10.73 -11.12 -35.28
C LEU A 489 10.79 -12.02 -34.04
N ASN A 490 10.27 -11.54 -32.91
CA ASN A 490 10.21 -12.31 -31.69
C ASN A 490 8.88 -12.05 -30.97
N ASP A 491 8.03 -13.07 -30.93
CA ASP A 491 6.70 -13.03 -30.32
C ASP A 491 6.74 -12.63 -28.83
N ASN A 492 7.86 -12.87 -28.16
CA ASN A 492 8.08 -12.54 -26.75
C ASN A 492 8.74 -11.18 -26.51
N TYR A 493 9.07 -10.40 -27.56
CA TYR A 493 9.85 -9.17 -27.41
C TYR A 493 9.19 -8.16 -26.46
N GLU A 494 7.89 -7.92 -26.60
CA GLU A 494 7.15 -6.99 -25.74
C GLU A 494 7.14 -7.44 -24.28
N SER A 495 6.88 -8.72 -24.02
CA SER A 495 6.94 -9.30 -22.67
C SER A 495 8.34 -9.17 -22.06
N ILE A 496 9.39 -9.42 -22.84
CA ILE A 496 10.78 -9.28 -22.40
C ILE A 496 11.10 -7.82 -22.02
N VAL A 497 10.68 -6.85 -22.84
CA VAL A 497 10.89 -5.41 -22.56
C VAL A 497 10.10 -4.95 -21.33
N GLU A 498 8.86 -5.40 -21.17
CA GLU A 498 8.04 -5.11 -19.99
C GLU A 498 8.67 -5.66 -18.71
N ASN A 499 9.14 -6.91 -18.76
CA ASN A 499 9.85 -7.55 -17.65
C ASN A 499 11.15 -6.81 -17.32
N LYS A 500 11.91 -6.32 -18.31
CA LYS A 500 13.09 -5.49 -18.07
C LYS A 500 12.73 -4.22 -17.30
N ARG A 501 11.75 -3.46 -17.79
CA ARG A 501 11.31 -2.20 -17.16
C ARG A 501 10.81 -2.43 -15.72
N PHE A 502 10.12 -3.54 -15.50
CA PHE A 502 9.68 -3.97 -14.16
C PHE A 502 10.87 -4.14 -13.21
N LEU A 503 11.90 -4.89 -13.63
CA LEU A 503 13.07 -5.19 -12.82
C LEU A 503 13.92 -3.94 -12.52
N GLU A 504 14.10 -3.07 -13.49
CA GLU A 504 14.84 -1.81 -13.32
C GLU A 504 14.18 -0.89 -12.27
N LEU A 505 12.84 -0.80 -12.30
CA LEU A 505 12.10 0.00 -11.33
C LEU A 505 12.15 -0.58 -9.92
N TYR A 506 12.11 -1.91 -9.81
CA TYR A 506 12.28 -2.61 -8.55
C TYR A 506 13.64 -2.30 -7.92
N LYS A 507 14.72 -2.44 -8.71
CA LYS A 507 16.09 -2.11 -8.28
C LYS A 507 16.21 -0.66 -7.80
N LYS A 508 15.60 0.27 -8.55
CA LYS A 508 15.54 1.68 -8.15
C LYS A 508 14.81 1.90 -6.82
N LYS A 509 13.73 1.16 -6.52
CA LYS A 509 13.05 1.22 -5.22
C LYS A 509 13.94 0.71 -4.09
N GLU A 510 14.70 -0.36 -4.33
CA GLU A 510 15.65 -0.92 -3.37
C GLU A 510 16.82 0.04 -3.10
N ASP A 511 17.41 0.63 -4.14
CA ASP A 511 18.50 1.61 -4.01
C ASP A 511 18.08 2.83 -3.17
N ASN A 512 16.81 3.26 -3.29
CA ASN A 512 16.26 4.37 -2.52
C ASN A 512 16.12 4.07 -1.02
N LEU A 513 16.21 2.82 -0.55
CA LEU A 513 16.18 2.52 0.90
C LEU A 513 17.38 3.13 1.63
N SER A 514 18.53 3.26 0.95
CA SER A 514 19.75 3.86 1.50
C SER A 514 19.57 5.31 1.93
N CYS A 515 18.71 6.08 1.24
CA CYS A 515 18.49 7.50 1.56
C CYS A 515 17.85 7.71 2.93
N TYR A 516 17.16 6.70 3.49
CA TYR A 516 16.59 6.76 4.84
C TYR A 516 17.68 6.61 5.91
N ASP A 517 18.74 5.84 5.64
CA ASP A 517 19.86 5.67 6.57
C ASP A 517 20.57 7.01 6.82
N ASP A 518 20.77 7.80 5.76
CA ASP A 518 21.35 9.14 5.87
C ASP A 518 20.51 10.05 6.77
N LYS A 519 19.18 10.04 6.61
CA LYS A 519 18.26 10.83 7.44
C LYS A 519 18.28 10.40 8.91
N ILE A 520 18.26 9.09 9.15
CA ILE A 520 18.33 8.51 10.50
C ILE A 520 19.66 8.88 11.17
N ASN A 521 20.76 8.84 10.41
CA ASN A 521 22.09 9.20 10.91
C ASN A 521 22.18 10.68 11.28
N GLU A 522 21.58 11.60 10.51
CA GLU A 522 21.52 13.01 10.88
C GLU A 522 20.74 13.26 12.19
N LEU A 523 19.62 12.57 12.41
CA LEU A 523 18.90 12.62 13.68
C LEU A 523 19.72 12.06 14.85
N LYS A 524 20.45 10.96 14.65
CA LYS A 524 21.34 10.41 15.66
C LYS A 524 22.46 11.40 16.03
N LYS A 525 23.00 12.14 15.06
CA LYS A 525 23.96 13.23 15.32
C LYS A 525 23.31 14.36 16.13
N ALA A 526 22.08 14.77 15.80
CA ALA A 526 21.34 15.77 16.58
C ALA A 526 21.08 15.31 18.03
N LYS A 527 20.72 14.04 18.23
CA LYS A 527 20.59 13.45 19.57
C LYS A 527 21.91 13.48 20.35
N SER A 528 23.03 13.12 19.71
CA SER A 528 24.36 13.19 20.34
C SER A 528 24.72 14.61 20.80
N ARG A 529 24.44 15.63 19.97
CA ARG A 529 24.62 17.04 20.36
C ARG A 529 23.79 17.42 21.58
N LEU A 530 22.55 16.95 21.66
CA LEU A 530 21.69 17.16 22.83
C LEU A 530 22.22 16.48 24.08
N ASP A 531 22.75 15.27 23.95
CA ASP A 531 23.37 14.55 25.07
C ASP A 531 24.61 15.30 25.57
N GLU A 532 25.43 15.88 24.68
CA GLU A 532 26.53 16.77 25.07
C GLU A 532 26.05 18.00 25.85
N ILE A 533 24.97 18.65 25.39
CA ILE A 533 24.37 19.81 26.08
C ILE A 533 23.84 19.41 27.47
N LEU A 534 23.12 18.28 27.57
CA LEU A 534 22.54 17.80 28.81
C LEU A 534 23.61 17.37 29.84
N ASN A 535 24.82 17.06 29.37
CA ASN A 535 25.96 16.69 30.21
C ASN A 535 26.76 17.88 30.76
N LEU A 536 26.40 19.13 30.41
CA LEU A 536 27.00 20.33 31.00
C LEU A 536 26.85 20.33 32.54
N ASP A 537 27.87 20.82 33.24
CA ASP A 537 27.93 20.82 34.72
C ASP A 537 26.71 21.50 35.37
N LEU A 538 26.18 22.55 34.73
CA LEU A 538 24.94 23.23 35.07
C LEU A 538 23.79 22.28 35.40
N PHE A 539 23.64 21.21 34.61
CA PHE A 539 22.49 20.31 34.73
C PHE A 539 22.70 19.18 35.73
N LYS A 540 23.90 19.00 36.28
CA LYS A 540 24.18 17.96 37.29
C LYS A 540 23.45 18.22 38.60
N GLU A 541 23.34 19.48 39.01
CA GLU A 541 22.70 19.89 40.28
C GLU A 541 21.22 20.30 40.13
N VAL A 542 20.76 20.49 38.89
CA VAL A 542 19.37 20.90 38.58
C VAL A 542 18.45 19.69 38.64
N LYS A 543 17.41 19.77 39.47
CA LYS A 543 16.42 18.71 39.59
C LYS A 543 15.52 18.69 38.37
N GLU A 544 15.24 17.48 37.88
CA GLU A 544 14.21 17.29 36.87
C GLU A 544 12.83 17.38 37.53
N GLU A 545 12.07 18.40 37.15
CA GLU A 545 10.75 18.66 37.71
C GLU A 545 9.86 19.22 36.62
N LYS A 546 8.61 18.74 36.56
CA LYS A 546 7.63 19.23 35.59
C LYS A 546 7.14 20.61 36.04
N LEU A 547 7.29 21.60 35.17
CA LEU A 547 7.00 22.99 35.50
C LEU A 547 6.05 23.63 34.48
N ILE A 548 5.14 24.47 34.97
CA ILE A 548 4.31 25.34 34.14
C ILE A 548 5.25 26.34 33.46
N LEU A 549 5.23 26.41 32.12
CA LEU A 549 6.03 27.38 31.37
C LEU A 549 5.49 28.80 31.58
N LYS A 550 6.33 29.69 32.12
CA LYS A 550 6.10 31.13 32.20
C LYS A 550 7.41 31.86 31.91
N PRO A 551 7.38 32.92 31.10
CA PRO A 551 8.54 33.79 30.94
C PRO A 551 8.79 34.52 32.27
N THR A 552 10.03 34.46 32.76
CA THR A 552 10.45 35.15 33.99
C THR A 552 11.29 36.39 33.65
N GLN A 553 11.60 37.18 34.68
CA GLN A 553 12.50 38.34 34.53
C GLN A 553 13.89 37.91 34.04
N ILE A 554 14.39 36.74 34.43
CA ILE A 554 15.68 36.22 33.94
C ILE A 554 15.58 35.87 32.45
N PHE A 555 14.54 35.16 32.01
CA PHE A 555 14.32 34.90 30.57
C PHE A 555 14.11 36.16 29.73
N THR A 556 13.71 37.27 30.35
CA THR A 556 13.41 38.53 29.65
C THR A 556 14.63 39.46 29.58
N ASN A 557 15.39 39.55 30.68
CA ASN A 557 16.43 40.58 30.87
C ASN A 557 17.85 40.03 30.67
N ASP A 558 18.09 38.74 30.92
CA ASP A 558 19.39 38.13 30.62
C ASP A 558 19.46 37.72 29.15
N ASN A 559 20.46 38.24 28.42
CA ASN A 559 20.61 38.03 26.98
C ASN A 559 20.82 36.56 26.60
N ASN A 560 21.51 35.77 27.42
CA ASN A 560 21.76 34.35 27.11
C ASN A 560 20.49 33.53 27.35
N TYR A 561 19.84 33.70 28.51
CA TYR A 561 18.59 33.00 28.81
C TYR A 561 17.47 33.37 27.82
N LYS A 562 17.38 34.65 27.44
CA LYS A 562 16.45 35.14 26.41
C LYS A 562 16.67 34.46 25.06
N LYS A 563 17.93 34.31 24.63
CA LYS A 563 18.27 33.61 23.37
C LYS A 563 17.85 32.14 23.42
N ILE A 564 18.12 31.44 24.52
CA ILE A 564 17.68 30.04 24.69
C ILE A 564 16.15 29.94 24.61
N TRP A 565 15.44 30.83 25.29
CA TRP A 565 13.98 30.89 25.21
C TRP A 565 13.47 31.14 23.79
N GLN A 566 14.13 32.01 23.03
CA GLN A 566 13.80 32.26 21.61
C GLN A 566 14.07 31.04 20.73
N TYR A 567 15.17 30.31 20.94
CA TYR A 567 15.45 29.06 20.22
C TYR A 567 14.38 28.00 20.49
N PHE A 568 13.98 27.81 21.74
CA PHE A 568 12.90 26.88 22.06
C PHE A 568 11.57 27.28 21.41
N ASN A 569 11.20 28.57 21.43
CA ASN A 569 9.99 29.05 20.77
C ASN A 569 10.05 28.87 19.25
N ALA A 570 11.21 29.11 18.63
CA ALA A 570 11.41 28.91 17.20
C ALA A 570 11.30 27.44 16.80
N LEU A 571 11.94 26.54 17.58
CA LEU A 571 11.80 25.09 17.39
C LEU A 571 10.36 24.64 17.61
N ASN A 572 9.72 25.08 18.68
CA ASN A 572 8.35 24.67 19.00
C ASN A 572 7.34 25.10 17.92
N LYS A 573 7.53 26.27 17.29
CA LYS A 573 6.70 26.68 16.14
C LYS A 573 6.85 25.77 14.92
N LYS A 574 7.96 25.01 14.83
CA LYS A 574 8.28 24.18 13.67
C LYS A 574 7.99 22.69 13.88
N ILE A 575 8.25 22.18 15.09
CA ILE A 575 8.15 20.73 15.42
C ILE A 575 7.26 20.44 16.64
N TYR A 576 6.63 21.47 17.20
CA TYR A 576 5.58 21.38 18.23
C TYR A 576 5.90 20.56 19.50
N PHE A 577 7.17 20.42 19.87
CA PHE A 577 7.62 19.55 20.97
C PHE A 577 7.19 19.98 22.39
N ILE A 578 6.62 21.18 22.56
CA ILE A 578 6.20 21.71 23.88
C ILE A 578 4.72 21.43 24.16
N HIS A 579 3.85 21.48 23.16
CA HIS A 579 2.40 21.33 23.34
C HIS A 579 2.01 19.88 23.68
N ASP A 580 2.78 18.90 23.22
CA ASP A 580 2.66 17.48 23.57
C ASP A 580 2.82 17.23 25.10
N PHE A 581 3.42 18.18 25.84
CA PHE A 581 3.85 17.99 27.24
C PHE A 581 3.29 18.96 28.29
N ILE A 582 2.62 20.05 27.90
CA ILE A 582 2.04 21.03 28.84
C ILE A 582 0.57 20.77 29.14
N ASP A 583 -0.22 20.25 28.19
CA ASP A 583 -1.59 19.77 28.45
C ASP A 583 -1.61 18.37 29.11
N SER A 584 -0.46 17.93 29.63
CA SER A 584 -0.16 16.51 29.77
C SER A 584 -0.57 15.94 31.11
N ASN A 585 -1.78 15.41 31.11
CA ASN A 585 -1.98 14.07 31.65
C ASN A 585 -1.41 12.97 30.71
N MET A 586 -0.97 13.30 29.48
CA MET A 586 -0.57 12.32 28.45
C MET A 586 0.57 11.33 28.78
N LEU A 587 1.54 11.65 29.65
CA LEU A 587 2.61 10.69 30.00
C LEU A 587 2.40 9.94 31.31
N LEU A 588 1.49 10.40 32.16
CA LEU A 588 0.86 9.51 33.14
C LEU A 588 -0.12 8.56 32.43
N ASN A 589 -0.52 8.88 31.20
CA ASN A 589 -1.48 8.15 30.38
C ASN A 589 -0.90 7.05 29.47
N GLU A 590 0.41 6.74 29.43
CA GLU A 590 0.82 5.45 28.83
C GLU A 590 0.04 4.29 29.47
N LYS A 591 -0.20 4.38 30.80
CA LYS A 591 -1.07 3.46 31.55
C LYS A 591 -2.57 3.64 31.29
N SER A 592 -3.01 4.78 30.75
CA SER A 592 -4.44 5.11 30.60
C SER A 592 -4.95 4.94 29.16
N TYR A 593 -4.13 5.16 28.13
CA TYR A 593 -4.43 4.72 26.76
C TYR A 593 -4.60 3.21 26.71
N LEU A 594 -3.85 2.48 27.55
CA LEU A 594 -4.02 1.05 27.71
C LEU A 594 -5.40 0.62 28.25
N ILE A 595 -6.21 1.52 28.85
CA ILE A 595 -7.50 1.16 29.47
C ILE A 595 -8.65 1.07 28.45
N LYS A 596 -8.54 1.71 27.26
CA LYS A 596 -9.59 1.61 26.24
C LYS A 596 -9.63 0.21 25.63
N SER A 597 -10.82 -0.22 25.22
CA SER A 597 -10.97 -1.48 24.51
C SER A 597 -10.20 -1.41 23.18
N THR A 598 -9.42 -2.44 22.87
CA THR A 598 -8.50 -2.34 21.73
C THR A 598 -9.21 -2.31 20.37
N HIS A 599 -10.45 -2.81 20.31
CA HIS A 599 -11.26 -2.72 19.09
C HIS A 599 -11.65 -1.27 18.78
N GLU A 600 -12.03 -0.47 19.79
CA GLU A 600 -12.28 0.96 19.62
C GLU A 600 -10.99 1.69 19.20
N ILE A 601 -9.85 1.39 19.85
CA ILE A 601 -8.57 1.98 19.43
C ILE A 601 -8.28 1.66 17.97
N TYR A 602 -8.48 0.41 17.55
CA TYR A 602 -8.24 0.00 16.17
C TYR A 602 -9.15 0.74 15.18
N GLU A 603 -10.44 0.90 15.48
CA GLU A 603 -11.38 1.65 14.64
C GLU A 603 -11.02 3.14 14.52
N TYR A 604 -10.75 3.80 15.64
CA TYR A 604 -10.35 5.21 15.66
C TYR A 604 -8.99 5.43 14.99
N TRP A 605 -8.01 4.58 15.28
CA TRP A 605 -6.72 4.59 14.59
C TRP A 605 -6.92 4.38 13.09
N THR A 606 -7.74 3.41 12.68
CA THR A 606 -8.03 3.15 11.26
C THR A 606 -8.60 4.41 10.59
N PHE A 607 -9.59 5.07 11.20
CA PHE A 607 -10.17 6.31 10.66
C PHE A 607 -9.11 7.40 10.43
N PHE A 608 -8.34 7.74 11.47
CA PHE A 608 -7.35 8.81 11.39
C PHE A 608 -6.16 8.44 10.50
N LYS A 609 -5.72 7.18 10.52
CA LYS A 609 -4.63 6.71 9.66
C LYS A 609 -5.02 6.70 8.19
N MET A 610 -6.25 6.33 7.84
CA MET A 610 -6.73 6.45 6.45
C MET A 610 -6.68 7.90 5.96
N ILE A 611 -7.11 8.85 6.79
CA ILE A 611 -7.05 10.29 6.47
C ILE A 611 -5.59 10.74 6.33
N ASP A 612 -4.72 10.37 7.27
CA ASP A 612 -3.30 10.69 7.21
C ASP A 612 -2.68 10.16 5.92
N VAL A 613 -2.87 8.87 5.59
CA VAL A 613 -2.35 8.28 4.34
C VAL A 613 -2.89 9.00 3.10
N LEU A 614 -4.17 9.37 3.06
CA LEU A 614 -4.70 10.13 1.92
C LEU A 614 -4.01 11.50 1.76
N ILE A 615 -3.73 12.20 2.85
CA ILE A 615 -3.05 13.50 2.83
C ILE A 615 -1.54 13.34 2.55
N SER A 616 -0.88 12.51 3.37
CA SER A 616 0.57 12.35 3.48
C SER A 616 1.18 11.46 2.41
N GLU A 617 0.40 10.56 1.80
CA GLU A 617 0.85 9.56 0.81
C GLU A 617 0.06 9.61 -0.51
N LEU A 618 -1.09 10.28 -0.60
CA LEU A 618 -1.85 10.46 -1.86
C LEU A 618 -2.18 11.91 -2.23
N LYS A 619 -1.63 12.91 -1.53
CA LYS A 619 -1.77 14.36 -1.82
C LYS A 619 -3.20 14.90 -1.78
N TRP A 620 -4.09 14.29 -1.01
CA TRP A 620 -5.42 14.85 -0.75
C TRP A 620 -5.34 16.07 0.16
N ARG A 621 -6.24 17.03 -0.02
CA ARG A 621 -6.35 18.24 0.82
C ARG A 621 -7.53 18.13 1.78
N LEU A 622 -7.26 18.25 3.08
CA LEU A 622 -8.30 18.24 4.10
C LEU A 622 -8.97 19.62 4.23
N LYS A 623 -10.26 19.70 3.95
CA LYS A 623 -11.06 20.95 3.94
C LYS A 623 -11.58 21.34 5.32
N ASN A 624 -11.91 20.37 6.17
CA ASN A 624 -12.45 20.59 7.51
C ASN A 624 -11.42 20.25 8.61
N LYS A 625 -10.15 20.63 8.39
CA LYS A 625 -9.02 20.35 9.28
C LYS A 625 -9.29 20.63 10.75
N ASN A 626 -9.83 21.81 11.09
CA ASN A 626 -10.10 22.18 12.49
C ASN A 626 -11.13 21.25 13.16
N GLU A 627 -12.13 20.78 12.42
CA GLU A 627 -13.14 19.85 12.93
C GLU A 627 -12.50 18.48 13.22
N VAL A 628 -11.72 17.96 12.27
CA VAL A 628 -10.99 16.69 12.43
C VAL A 628 -10.00 16.75 13.60
N LEU A 629 -9.24 17.84 13.70
CA LEU A 629 -8.28 18.06 14.78
C LEU A 629 -8.96 18.15 16.15
N ASN A 630 -10.07 18.88 16.25
CA ASN A 630 -10.84 18.96 17.49
C ASN A 630 -11.37 17.60 17.92
N ASN A 631 -11.81 16.77 16.98
CA ASN A 631 -12.30 15.43 17.26
C ASN A 631 -11.18 14.48 17.71
N LEU A 632 -10.00 14.56 17.08
CA LEU A 632 -8.83 13.82 17.52
C LEU A 632 -8.42 14.23 18.94
N ASN A 633 -8.34 15.53 19.22
CA ASN A 633 -8.04 16.05 20.55
C ASN A 633 -9.05 15.56 21.60
N LYS A 634 -10.35 15.58 21.31
CA LYS A 634 -11.39 15.03 22.21
C LYS A 634 -11.17 13.55 22.50
N TYR A 635 -10.90 12.74 21.47
CA TYR A 635 -10.60 11.32 21.64
C TYR A 635 -9.36 11.10 22.52
N MET A 636 -8.32 11.92 22.33
CA MET A 636 -7.09 11.85 23.12
C MET A 636 -7.27 12.31 24.58
N GLN A 637 -8.28 13.14 24.86
CA GLN A 637 -8.58 13.75 26.17
C GLN A 637 -9.58 12.99 27.06
N TRP A 638 -9.90 11.73 26.74
CA TRP A 638 -10.76 10.85 27.56
C TRP A 638 -12.27 11.17 27.59
N ASP A 639 -12.77 12.07 26.74
CA ASP A 639 -14.21 12.21 26.60
C ASP A 639 -14.77 11.02 25.79
N TYR A 640 -15.76 10.32 26.35
CA TYR A 640 -16.49 9.24 25.67
C TYR A 640 -17.17 9.84 24.44
N PHE A 641 -16.54 9.67 23.27
CA PHE A 641 -16.97 10.32 22.06
C PHE A 641 -17.97 9.42 21.31
N GLN A 642 -19.25 9.77 21.37
CA GLN A 642 -20.34 9.11 20.62
C GLN A 642 -20.81 9.93 19.42
N GLY A 643 -19.89 10.53 18.67
CA GLY A 643 -20.22 11.38 17.52
C GLY A 643 -19.95 10.73 16.17
N ASN A 644 -20.77 11.03 15.17
CA ASN A 644 -20.45 10.78 13.76
C ASN A 644 -19.30 11.70 13.35
N LEU A 645 -18.10 11.15 13.12
CA LEU A 645 -16.98 11.92 12.59
C LEU A 645 -17.12 12.05 11.08
N LYS A 646 -16.58 13.13 10.52
CA LYS A 646 -16.43 13.27 9.07
C LYS A 646 -15.13 13.99 8.72
N ALA A 647 -14.47 13.52 7.67
CA ALA A 647 -13.35 14.19 7.03
C ALA A 647 -13.72 14.51 5.58
N LYS A 648 -13.56 15.77 5.18
CA LYS A 648 -13.83 16.26 3.83
C LYS A 648 -12.49 16.50 3.12
N LEU A 649 -12.23 15.72 2.10
CA LEU A 649 -10.97 15.70 1.34
C LEU A 649 -11.26 16.11 -0.11
N GLU A 650 -10.31 16.78 -0.73
CA GLU A 650 -10.36 17.17 -2.15
C GLU A 650 -9.02 16.85 -2.81
N HIS A 651 -9.04 16.31 -4.03
CA HIS A 651 -7.84 16.06 -4.83
C HIS A 651 -7.98 16.73 -6.19
N ASP A 652 -6.89 17.34 -6.67
CA ASP A 652 -6.86 18.00 -7.98
C ASP A 652 -6.67 16.95 -9.08
N LEU A 653 -7.40 17.10 -10.18
CA LEU A 653 -7.23 16.31 -11.39
C LEU A 653 -6.67 17.19 -12.50
N LYS A 654 -6.37 16.60 -13.67
CA LYS A 654 -5.92 17.37 -14.85
C LYS A 654 -7.03 18.34 -15.28
N ASN A 655 -6.66 19.37 -16.03
CA ASN A 655 -7.60 20.36 -16.59
C ASN A 655 -8.41 21.14 -15.54
N ASN A 656 -7.87 21.34 -14.33
CA ASN A 656 -8.55 21.99 -13.20
C ASN A 656 -9.82 21.26 -12.72
N GLU A 657 -10.01 20.01 -13.11
CA GLU A 657 -11.04 19.15 -12.51
C GLU A 657 -10.66 18.77 -11.08
N LYS A 658 -11.64 18.29 -10.32
CA LYS A 658 -11.46 17.89 -8.93
C LYS A 658 -12.31 16.68 -8.60
N ILE A 659 -11.84 15.91 -7.63
CA ILE A 659 -12.62 14.87 -6.97
C ILE A 659 -12.73 15.18 -5.49
N ASP A 660 -13.95 15.15 -4.98
CA ASP A 660 -14.22 15.29 -3.55
C ASP A 660 -14.44 13.90 -2.93
N LEU A 661 -13.94 13.73 -1.71
CA LEU A 661 -14.15 12.54 -0.89
C LEU A 661 -14.63 12.99 0.50
N VAL A 662 -15.73 12.41 0.97
CA VAL A 662 -16.13 12.51 2.37
C VAL A 662 -16.04 11.14 3.03
N ILE A 663 -15.24 11.03 4.08
CA ILE A 663 -15.14 9.81 4.90
C ILE A 663 -15.92 10.06 6.18
N TYR A 664 -16.93 9.24 6.44
CA TYR A 664 -17.70 9.26 7.67
C TYR A 664 -17.26 8.11 8.59
N PHE A 665 -17.25 8.37 9.89
CA PHE A 665 -17.16 7.34 10.94
C PHE A 665 -18.55 7.10 11.53
N ASN A 666 -18.99 5.84 11.60
CA ASN A 666 -20.26 5.45 12.20
C ASN A 666 -21.51 6.13 11.60
N LYS A 667 -21.55 6.31 10.27
CA LYS A 667 -22.69 6.96 9.59
C LYS A 667 -23.95 6.09 9.71
N ASN A 668 -25.07 6.66 10.17
CA ASN A 668 -26.36 5.99 10.12
C ASN A 668 -26.95 6.03 8.70
N ILE A 669 -27.34 4.87 8.20
CA ILE A 669 -27.91 4.68 6.85
C ILE A 669 -29.18 3.86 6.98
N LYS A 670 -30.28 4.37 6.43
CA LYS A 670 -31.57 3.66 6.43
C LYS A 670 -31.62 2.72 5.23
N SER A 671 -31.87 1.44 5.47
CA SER A 671 -32.18 0.48 4.41
C SER A 671 -33.68 0.48 4.07
N ASN A 672 -34.02 -0.17 2.95
CA ASN A 672 -35.40 -0.26 2.44
C ASN A 672 -36.38 -0.90 3.44
N ASP A 673 -35.89 -1.79 4.31
CA ASP A 673 -36.67 -2.43 5.38
C ASP A 673 -36.84 -1.54 6.63
N GLY A 674 -36.42 -0.27 6.56
CA GLY A 674 -36.49 0.69 7.67
C GLY A 674 -35.45 0.49 8.76
N LYS A 675 -34.60 -0.55 8.67
CA LYS A 675 -33.52 -0.76 9.64
C LYS A 675 -32.41 0.28 9.44
N ILE A 676 -31.83 0.72 10.54
CA ILE A 676 -30.65 1.59 10.52
C ILE A 676 -29.42 0.70 10.55
N LEU A 677 -28.62 0.78 9.50
CA LEU A 677 -27.28 0.21 9.46
C LEU A 677 -26.26 1.29 9.76
N ARG A 678 -25.15 0.88 10.38
CA ARG A 678 -24.06 1.76 10.76
C ARG A 678 -22.73 1.10 10.35
N PRO A 679 -22.23 1.36 9.13
CA PRO A 679 -20.86 1.02 8.78
C PRO A 679 -19.89 1.80 9.64
N ASP A 680 -18.78 1.15 10.02
CA ASP A 680 -17.71 1.82 10.76
C ASP A 680 -17.15 2.98 9.95
N PHE A 681 -16.97 2.78 8.64
CA PHE A 681 -16.57 3.83 7.70
C PHE A 681 -17.42 3.85 6.43
N THR A 682 -17.73 5.05 5.94
CA THR A 682 -18.39 5.28 4.65
C THR A 682 -17.61 6.30 3.85
N PHE A 683 -17.25 5.96 2.61
CA PHE A 683 -16.61 6.87 1.67
C PHE A 683 -17.64 7.32 0.65
N GLU A 684 -17.78 8.64 0.47
CA GLU A 684 -18.58 9.24 -0.59
C GLU A 684 -17.66 10.00 -1.55
N PHE A 685 -17.49 9.46 -2.75
CA PHE A 685 -16.76 10.11 -3.83
C PHE A 685 -17.72 10.91 -4.70
N ARG A 686 -17.34 12.15 -5.04
CA ARG A 686 -18.11 13.00 -5.95
C ARG A 686 -17.23 13.47 -7.10
N LYS A 687 -17.64 13.12 -8.32
CA LYS A 687 -16.99 13.51 -9.58
C LYS A 687 -18.05 13.57 -10.69
N ASP A 688 -18.04 14.62 -11.51
CA ASP A 688 -18.91 14.77 -12.69
C ASP A 688 -20.41 14.52 -12.43
N ASN A 689 -20.95 15.07 -11.33
CA ASN A 689 -22.31 14.83 -10.82
C ASN A 689 -22.65 13.38 -10.46
N ARG A 690 -21.69 12.46 -10.47
CA ARG A 690 -21.83 11.10 -9.94
C ARG A 690 -21.42 11.08 -8.47
N ASN A 691 -22.25 10.41 -7.66
CA ASN A 691 -21.93 10.10 -6.27
C ASN A 691 -21.70 8.59 -6.16
N CYS A 692 -20.54 8.19 -5.68
CA CYS A 692 -20.19 6.79 -5.51
C CYS A 692 -19.93 6.50 -4.04
N ILE A 693 -20.57 5.45 -3.52
CA ILE A 693 -20.52 5.08 -2.10
C ILE A 693 -19.68 3.81 -1.94
N VAL A 694 -18.79 3.82 -0.95
CA VAL A 694 -18.06 2.62 -0.51
C VAL A 694 -18.26 2.44 0.97
N TYR A 695 -18.60 1.21 1.39
CA TYR A 695 -18.69 0.84 2.80
C TYR A 695 -17.45 0.08 3.23
N LEU A 696 -16.93 0.40 4.41
CA LEU A 696 -15.81 -0.32 5.01
C LEU A 696 -16.13 -0.59 6.48
N ASP A 697 -16.04 -1.84 6.89
CA ASP A 697 -16.35 -2.30 8.25
C ASP A 697 -15.08 -2.87 8.89
N ALA A 698 -14.74 -2.42 10.08
CA ALA A 698 -13.62 -2.95 10.83
C ALA A 698 -14.00 -4.31 11.43
N LYS A 699 -13.14 -5.29 11.23
CA LYS A 699 -13.26 -6.59 11.89
C LYS A 699 -11.98 -6.90 12.62
N TYR A 700 -12.12 -7.03 13.92
CA TYR A 700 -11.02 -7.30 14.81
C TYR A 700 -10.78 -8.81 14.93
N ARG A 701 -10.08 -9.38 13.94
CA ARG A 701 -9.96 -10.83 13.72
C ARG A 701 -8.51 -11.28 13.59
N ASN A 702 -8.24 -12.51 14.02
CA ASN A 702 -7.01 -13.27 13.72
C ASN A 702 -7.44 -14.50 12.92
N TYR A 703 -7.48 -14.37 11.60
CA TYR A 703 -7.96 -15.44 10.72
C TYR A 703 -6.99 -16.61 10.69
N ARG A 704 -5.69 -16.39 10.95
CA ARG A 704 -4.72 -17.47 11.12
C ARG A 704 -5.11 -18.43 12.25
N GLU A 705 -5.61 -17.93 13.36
CA GLU A 705 -6.04 -18.74 14.50
C GLU A 705 -7.50 -19.21 14.39
N GLN A 706 -8.37 -18.40 13.77
CA GLN A 706 -9.81 -18.65 13.64
C GLN A 706 -10.15 -19.56 12.45
N GLY A 707 -9.31 -19.58 11.42
CA GLY A 707 -9.43 -20.41 10.22
C GLY A 707 -10.29 -19.79 9.10
N LYS A 708 -10.24 -20.43 7.93
CA LYS A 708 -10.90 -19.96 6.69
C LYS A 708 -12.42 -19.84 6.80
N GLU A 709 -13.09 -20.68 7.60
CA GLU A 709 -14.55 -20.59 7.71
C GLU A 709 -15.01 -19.28 8.35
N GLN A 710 -14.30 -18.76 9.35
CA GLN A 710 -14.62 -17.46 9.94
C GLN A 710 -14.36 -16.31 8.94
N TRP A 711 -13.29 -16.43 8.15
CA TRP A 711 -12.97 -15.48 7.07
C TRP A 711 -14.07 -15.42 6.01
N PHE A 712 -14.53 -16.58 5.53
CA PHE A 712 -15.66 -16.66 4.59
C PHE A 712 -16.93 -16.06 5.16
N LYS A 713 -17.25 -16.42 6.41
CA LYS A 713 -18.43 -15.93 7.11
C LYS A 713 -18.44 -14.41 7.22
N ASP A 714 -17.33 -13.80 7.64
CA ASP A 714 -17.27 -12.33 7.80
C ASP A 714 -17.50 -11.62 6.45
N ILE A 715 -16.87 -12.07 5.36
CA ILE A 715 -17.10 -11.49 4.01
C ILE A 715 -18.56 -11.63 3.58
N LYS A 716 -19.14 -12.83 3.71
CA LYS A 716 -20.52 -13.08 3.32
C LYS A 716 -21.50 -12.24 4.14
N ASP A 717 -21.45 -12.39 5.47
CA ASP A 717 -22.43 -11.78 6.37
C ASP A 717 -22.35 -10.24 6.37
N VAL A 718 -21.15 -9.68 6.21
CA VAL A 718 -20.91 -8.23 6.35
C VAL A 718 -20.78 -7.54 5.00
N ALA A 719 -19.80 -7.89 4.18
CA ALA A 719 -19.56 -7.17 2.93
C ALA A 719 -20.68 -7.43 1.90
N ILE A 720 -21.14 -8.68 1.78
CA ILE A 720 -22.15 -9.06 0.78
C ILE A 720 -23.56 -8.84 1.31
N ASP A 721 -23.97 -9.55 2.36
CA ASP A 721 -25.38 -9.61 2.78
C ASP A 721 -25.83 -8.31 3.49
N LYS A 722 -25.02 -7.78 4.42
CA LYS A 722 -25.38 -6.59 5.20
C LYS A 722 -25.36 -5.30 4.38
N TYR A 723 -24.45 -5.17 3.41
CA TYR A 723 -24.26 -3.91 2.68
C TYR A 723 -24.58 -4.01 1.18
N THR A 724 -23.92 -4.90 0.43
CA THR A 724 -24.11 -4.98 -1.03
C THR A 724 -25.53 -5.41 -1.42
N LYS A 725 -26.02 -6.55 -0.90
CA LYS A 725 -27.37 -7.04 -1.21
C LYS A 725 -28.45 -6.10 -0.67
N LYS A 726 -28.26 -5.63 0.57
CA LYS A 726 -29.27 -4.85 1.30
C LYS A 726 -29.53 -3.46 0.73
N PHE A 727 -28.55 -2.86 0.06
CA PHE A 727 -28.66 -1.55 -0.58
C PHE A 727 -28.74 -1.62 -2.12
N ARG A 728 -28.85 -2.81 -2.70
CA ARG A 728 -28.99 -2.99 -4.15
C ARG A 728 -30.21 -2.22 -4.69
N ASP A 729 -30.04 -1.53 -5.81
CA ASP A 729 -31.07 -0.73 -6.47
C ASP A 729 -31.63 0.42 -5.59
N THR A 730 -30.78 0.98 -4.71
CA THR A 730 -31.13 2.13 -3.86
C THR A 730 -30.18 3.30 -4.08
N GLU A 731 -30.55 4.49 -3.59
CA GLU A 731 -29.64 5.66 -3.57
C GLU A 731 -28.38 5.42 -2.72
N ASN A 732 -28.39 4.41 -1.85
CA ASN A 732 -27.30 4.03 -0.96
C ASN A 732 -26.53 2.80 -1.49
N GLU A 733 -26.77 2.39 -2.75
CA GLU A 733 -26.08 1.26 -3.37
C GLU A 733 -24.56 1.53 -3.44
N PRO A 734 -23.74 0.64 -2.84
CA PRO A 734 -22.31 0.81 -2.88
C PRO A 734 -21.71 0.32 -4.21
N ILE A 735 -20.73 1.05 -4.73
CA ILE A 735 -19.85 0.51 -5.79
C ILE A 735 -18.92 -0.59 -5.23
N ALA A 736 -18.65 -0.55 -3.91
CA ALA A 736 -17.86 -1.55 -3.21
C ALA A 736 -18.20 -1.62 -1.71
N SER A 737 -18.12 -2.81 -1.10
CA SER A 737 -18.23 -3.03 0.34
C SER A 737 -17.13 -3.94 0.86
N PHE A 738 -16.35 -3.48 1.83
CA PHE A 738 -15.13 -4.15 2.25
C PHE A 738 -15.03 -4.31 3.76
N ILE A 739 -14.15 -5.20 4.18
CA ILE A 739 -13.74 -5.39 5.57
C ILE A 739 -12.28 -5.00 5.74
N VAL A 740 -11.95 -4.30 6.83
CA VAL A 740 -10.57 -4.00 7.22
C VAL A 740 -10.23 -4.74 8.52
N HIS A 741 -9.07 -5.42 8.57
CA HIS A 741 -8.66 -6.24 9.72
C HIS A 741 -7.16 -6.15 10.02
N PRO A 742 -6.71 -6.51 11.22
CA PRO A 742 -5.29 -6.41 11.57
C PRO A 742 -4.40 -7.60 11.14
N ASP A 743 -4.95 -8.74 10.75
CA ASP A 743 -4.15 -9.93 10.35
C ASP A 743 -3.38 -9.70 9.03
N THR A 744 -2.06 -9.48 9.10
CA THR A 744 -1.24 -9.06 7.95
C THR A 744 -0.88 -10.16 6.95
N ASN A 745 -1.28 -11.41 7.19
CA ASN A 745 -0.97 -12.49 6.27
C ASN A 745 -1.78 -12.35 4.96
N ASN A 746 -1.07 -12.38 3.83
CA ASN A 746 -1.61 -12.16 2.49
C ASN A 746 -2.74 -13.14 2.14
N GLU A 747 -2.77 -14.34 2.73
CA GLU A 747 -3.82 -15.34 2.49
C GLU A 747 -5.22 -14.87 2.93
N TRP A 748 -5.28 -13.86 3.81
CA TRP A 748 -6.52 -13.28 4.34
C TRP A 748 -6.96 -12.01 3.62
N THR A 749 -6.21 -11.57 2.61
CA THR A 749 -6.57 -10.43 1.78
C THR A 749 -7.22 -10.89 0.48
N PHE A 750 -8.35 -10.28 0.14
CA PHE A 750 -9.08 -10.54 -1.08
C PHE A 750 -9.76 -9.26 -1.57
N TYR A 751 -9.40 -8.79 -2.76
CA TYR A 751 -9.93 -7.54 -3.33
C TYR A 751 -11.16 -7.71 -4.22
N GLY A 752 -11.86 -8.84 -4.18
CA GLY A 752 -12.99 -9.06 -5.09
C GLY A 752 -12.57 -9.28 -6.54
N GLY A 753 -11.35 -9.78 -6.78
CA GLY A 753 -10.81 -10.04 -8.11
C GLY A 753 -11.49 -11.23 -8.78
N TYR A 754 -10.80 -12.37 -8.83
CA TYR A 754 -11.33 -13.62 -9.37
C TYR A 754 -11.84 -14.55 -8.26
N LEU A 755 -13.01 -15.14 -8.47
CA LEU A 755 -13.56 -16.23 -7.66
C LEU A 755 -13.57 -17.51 -8.50
N ASP A 756 -13.04 -18.60 -7.94
CA ASP A 756 -13.22 -19.92 -8.52
C ASP A 756 -14.59 -20.51 -8.14
N ASP A 757 -15.01 -21.57 -8.84
CA ASP A 757 -16.31 -22.22 -8.64
C ASP A 757 -16.53 -22.71 -7.18
N LYS A 758 -15.45 -22.97 -6.43
CA LYS A 758 -15.52 -23.41 -5.03
C LYS A 758 -15.79 -22.23 -4.10
N LEU A 759 -15.16 -21.09 -4.34
CA LEU A 759 -15.37 -19.85 -3.59
C LEU A 759 -16.74 -19.25 -3.91
N GLU A 760 -17.16 -19.26 -5.18
CA GLU A 760 -18.47 -18.76 -5.59
C GLU A 760 -19.63 -19.48 -4.88
N LYS A 761 -19.56 -20.82 -4.79
CA LYS A 761 -20.51 -21.63 -4.02
C LYS A 761 -20.51 -21.31 -2.52
N LYS A 762 -19.35 -21.01 -1.94
CA LYS A 762 -19.25 -20.66 -0.52
C LYS A 762 -19.85 -19.30 -0.20
N PHE A 763 -19.75 -18.35 -1.11
CA PHE A 763 -20.30 -17.00 -0.92
C PHE A 763 -21.79 -16.89 -1.23
N ASP A 764 -22.38 -17.89 -1.89
CA ASP A 764 -23.81 -17.91 -2.23
C ASP A 764 -24.21 -16.66 -3.04
N MET A 765 -23.50 -16.52 -4.15
CA MET A 765 -23.49 -15.35 -5.02
C MET A 765 -24.73 -15.37 -5.90
N GLU A 766 -25.87 -14.90 -5.39
CA GLU A 766 -27.13 -14.71 -6.14
C GLU A 766 -26.97 -13.64 -7.26
N GLY A 767 -26.15 -13.93 -8.28
CA GLY A 767 -25.91 -13.06 -9.43
C GLY A 767 -25.19 -11.74 -9.10
N ILE A 768 -24.37 -11.69 -8.04
CA ILE A 768 -23.49 -10.54 -7.77
C ILE A 768 -22.08 -10.93 -8.22
N PRO A 769 -21.60 -10.51 -9.39
CA PRO A 769 -20.22 -10.81 -9.79
C PRO A 769 -19.24 -10.10 -8.85
N PRO A 770 -18.05 -10.69 -8.58
CA PRO A 770 -17.10 -10.14 -7.63
C PRO A 770 -16.65 -8.75 -8.07
N GLU A 771 -16.16 -8.57 -9.31
CA GLU A 771 -15.93 -7.25 -9.97
C GLU A 771 -15.37 -6.14 -9.06
N HIS A 772 -14.52 -6.49 -8.08
CA HIS A 772 -14.02 -5.59 -7.05
C HIS A 772 -15.11 -4.90 -6.19
N LYS A 773 -16.33 -5.45 -6.14
CA LYS A 773 -17.49 -4.97 -5.38
C LYS A 773 -17.48 -5.38 -3.92
N PHE A 774 -16.76 -6.43 -3.56
CA PHE A 774 -16.60 -6.80 -2.16
C PHE A 774 -15.27 -7.46 -1.88
N GLY A 775 -14.84 -7.40 -0.63
CA GLY A 775 -13.59 -8.01 -0.23
C GLY A 775 -13.18 -7.69 1.20
N ILE A 776 -11.91 -7.96 1.48
CA ILE A 776 -11.32 -7.84 2.80
C ILE A 776 -9.81 -7.58 2.66
N PHE A 777 -9.24 -6.71 3.48
CA PHE A 777 -7.82 -6.43 3.46
C PHE A 777 -7.25 -6.09 4.83
N ALA A 778 -5.95 -6.33 5.00
CA ALA A 778 -5.26 -6.04 6.24
C ALA A 778 -4.88 -4.55 6.39
N PHE A 779 -4.93 -4.00 7.59
CA PHE A 779 -4.44 -2.64 7.86
C PHE A 779 -3.83 -2.55 9.26
N THR A 780 -2.54 -2.23 9.32
CA THR A 780 -1.78 -2.09 10.57
C THR A 780 -0.77 -0.95 10.43
N PRO A 781 -0.22 -0.41 11.53
CA PRO A 781 0.81 0.64 11.47
C PRO A 781 1.96 0.29 10.53
N ASN A 782 2.38 -0.97 10.57
CA ASN A 782 3.48 -1.49 9.76
C ASN A 782 3.08 -1.94 8.34
N ASN A 783 1.79 -1.87 7.97
CA ASN A 783 1.32 -2.30 6.66
C ASN A 783 0.11 -1.48 6.18
N ILE A 784 0.39 -0.31 5.62
CA ILE A 784 -0.62 0.55 4.96
C ILE A 784 -0.83 0.20 3.47
N GLN A 785 0.00 -0.66 2.89
CA GLN A 785 0.04 -0.86 1.44
C GLN A 785 -1.27 -1.45 0.90
N TYR A 786 -1.89 -2.32 1.69
CA TYR A 786 -3.21 -2.86 1.40
C TYR A 786 -4.31 -1.78 1.33
N PHE A 787 -4.26 -0.78 2.20
CA PHE A 787 -5.18 0.36 2.11
C PHE A 787 -4.90 1.21 0.86
N LYS A 788 -3.63 1.44 0.51
CA LYS A 788 -3.29 2.13 -0.75
C LYS A 788 -3.83 1.39 -1.96
N ASN A 789 -3.72 0.06 -1.98
CA ASN A 789 -4.29 -0.77 -3.04
C ASN A 789 -5.80 -0.75 -3.10
N PHE A 790 -6.47 -0.73 -1.95
CA PHE A 790 -7.92 -0.52 -1.88
C PHE A 790 -8.31 0.82 -2.51
N ILE A 791 -7.64 1.91 -2.16
CA ILE A 791 -7.91 3.23 -2.75
C ILE A 791 -7.59 3.26 -4.25
N LYS A 792 -6.47 2.68 -4.70
CA LYS A 792 -6.16 2.52 -6.12
C LYS A 792 -7.28 1.80 -6.86
N MET A 793 -7.74 0.67 -6.35
CA MET A 793 -8.84 -0.10 -6.94
C MET A 793 -10.10 0.75 -7.07
N ILE A 794 -10.50 1.50 -6.04
CA ILE A 794 -11.67 2.39 -6.13
C ILE A 794 -11.47 3.47 -7.20
N LEU A 795 -10.35 4.18 -7.17
CA LEU A 795 -10.11 5.32 -8.05
C LEU A 795 -9.86 4.91 -9.51
N GLU A 796 -9.09 3.85 -9.74
CA GLU A 796 -8.68 3.42 -11.08
C GLU A 796 -9.72 2.53 -11.77
N TYR A 797 -10.30 1.58 -11.04
CA TYR A 797 -11.24 0.61 -11.61
C TYR A 797 -12.68 1.12 -11.59
N HIS A 798 -13.18 1.57 -10.43
CA HIS A 798 -14.58 2.00 -10.30
C HIS A 798 -14.84 3.43 -10.77
N LEU A 799 -13.87 4.35 -10.60
CA LEU A 799 -13.99 5.74 -11.05
C LEU A 799 -13.23 6.04 -12.35
N GLU A 800 -12.59 5.04 -12.95
CA GLU A 800 -11.86 5.12 -14.23
C GLU A 800 -10.72 6.17 -14.27
N LEU A 801 -10.12 6.50 -13.12
CA LEU A 801 -9.03 7.48 -12.98
C LEU A 801 -7.63 6.85 -13.10
N TYR A 802 -7.43 5.96 -14.08
CA TYR A 802 -6.17 5.21 -14.22
C TYR A 802 -5.00 6.01 -14.82
N ASN A 803 -5.20 7.27 -15.23
CA ASN A 803 -4.16 8.13 -15.78
C ASN A 803 -3.45 9.01 -14.73
N TYR A 804 -3.68 8.74 -13.44
CA TYR A 804 -3.08 9.41 -12.29
C TYR A 804 -2.28 8.41 -11.44
N CYS A 805 -1.25 8.88 -10.73
CA CYS A 805 -0.47 8.00 -9.88
C CYS A 805 -1.08 7.91 -8.47
N TRP A 806 -2.01 6.98 -8.25
CA TRP A 806 -2.63 6.75 -6.94
C TRP A 806 -1.72 6.06 -5.92
N ASN A 807 -0.44 5.88 -6.23
CA ASN A 807 0.58 5.55 -5.22
C ASN A 807 1.15 6.78 -4.50
N CYS A 808 1.17 7.96 -5.13
CA CYS A 808 1.73 9.19 -4.53
C CYS A 808 0.88 10.45 -4.76
N GLY A 809 -0.27 10.33 -5.44
CA GLY A 809 -1.14 11.44 -5.81
C GLY A 809 -0.60 12.34 -6.93
N GLU A 810 0.44 11.93 -7.67
CA GLU A 810 1.00 12.72 -8.77
C GLU A 810 0.03 12.82 -9.95
N ILE A 811 -0.02 14.01 -10.56
CA ILE A 811 -0.97 14.34 -11.62
C ILE A 811 -0.23 14.66 -12.92
N ASP A 812 0.81 15.50 -12.84
CA ASP A 812 1.43 16.09 -14.02
C ASP A 812 2.60 15.25 -14.53
N ASN A 813 3.46 14.78 -13.61
CA ASN A 813 4.70 14.09 -13.95
C ASN A 813 4.51 12.58 -14.17
N ILE A 814 3.61 12.23 -15.11
CA ILE A 814 3.32 10.86 -15.53
C ILE A 814 3.67 10.70 -17.00
N GLU A 815 4.67 9.85 -17.27
CA GLU A 815 4.99 9.42 -18.62
C GLU A 815 3.97 8.37 -19.08
N ILE A 816 3.42 8.57 -20.29
CA ILE A 816 2.46 7.65 -20.91
C ILE A 816 3.06 7.16 -22.22
N LYS A 817 3.27 5.85 -22.33
CA LYS A 817 3.58 5.18 -23.60
C LYS A 817 2.33 4.42 -24.04
N VAL A 818 1.91 4.63 -25.28
CA VAL A 818 0.76 3.92 -25.86
C VAL A 818 1.29 2.86 -26.82
N GLU A 819 0.90 1.63 -26.57
CA GLU A 819 1.19 0.47 -27.41
C GLU A 819 -0.13 -0.16 -27.86
N LYS A 820 -0.05 -1.17 -28.74
CA LYS A 820 -1.21 -1.93 -29.18
C LYS A 820 -1.12 -3.34 -28.62
N THR A 821 -2.22 -3.87 -28.09
CA THR A 821 -2.32 -5.28 -27.79
C THR A 821 -2.28 -6.10 -29.08
N MET A 822 -2.03 -7.40 -28.95
CA MET A 822 -2.27 -8.37 -30.03
C MET A 822 -3.66 -8.17 -30.67
N GLY A 823 -4.72 -7.98 -29.87
CA GLY A 823 -6.07 -7.70 -30.37
C GLY A 823 -6.30 -6.32 -31.04
N GLY A 824 -5.28 -5.45 -31.10
CA GLY A 824 -5.36 -4.11 -31.68
C GLY A 824 -5.93 -3.03 -30.75
N PHE A 825 -6.19 -3.35 -29.48
CA PHE A 825 -6.63 -2.38 -28.48
C PHE A 825 -5.46 -1.55 -27.96
N ASN A 826 -5.73 -0.33 -27.50
CA ASN A 826 -4.69 0.47 -26.87
C ASN A 826 -4.29 -0.15 -25.52
N LYS A 827 -2.99 -0.39 -25.36
CA LYS A 827 -2.30 -0.75 -24.12
C LYS A 827 -1.56 0.49 -23.65
N TYR A 828 -1.78 0.91 -22.41
CA TYR A 828 -1.19 2.13 -21.89
C TYR A 828 -0.21 1.80 -20.77
N HIS A 829 1.04 2.20 -20.91
CA HIS A 829 2.07 2.07 -19.91
C HIS A 829 2.30 3.40 -19.24
N TYR A 830 2.12 3.44 -17.93
CA TYR A 830 2.27 4.64 -17.13
C TYR A 830 3.51 4.53 -16.26
N THR A 831 4.27 5.62 -16.14
CA THR A 831 5.36 5.72 -15.18
C THR A 831 5.31 7.06 -14.47
N CYS A 832 5.13 7.02 -13.15
CA CYS A 832 5.23 8.19 -12.32
C CYS A 832 6.71 8.58 -12.14
N LYS A 833 7.09 9.77 -12.60
CA LYS A 833 8.46 10.26 -12.41
C LYS A 833 8.74 10.71 -10.97
N SER A 834 7.71 11.01 -10.19
CA SER A 834 7.83 11.44 -8.80
C SER A 834 8.13 10.30 -7.83
N CYS A 835 7.39 9.19 -7.88
CA CYS A 835 7.59 8.06 -6.96
C CYS A 835 8.12 6.78 -7.62
N GLY A 836 8.27 6.77 -8.95
CA GLY A 836 8.75 5.60 -9.69
C GLY A 836 7.72 4.48 -9.85
N GLU A 837 6.46 4.70 -9.50
CA GLU A 837 5.41 3.70 -9.71
C GLU A 837 5.16 3.46 -11.21
N PHE A 838 4.93 2.21 -11.57
CA PHE A 838 4.60 1.78 -12.92
C PHE A 838 3.35 0.91 -12.90
N TRP A 839 2.45 1.19 -13.85
CA TRP A 839 1.24 0.41 -14.04
C TRP A 839 0.83 0.39 -15.51
N VAL A 840 0.09 -0.65 -15.89
CA VAL A 840 -0.36 -0.86 -17.28
C VAL A 840 -1.87 -0.99 -17.31
N LYS A 841 -2.53 -0.17 -18.12
CA LYS A 841 -3.95 -0.34 -18.43
C LYS A 841 -4.09 -1.13 -19.72
N ASN A 842 -4.72 -2.29 -19.61
CA ASN A 842 -5.01 -3.18 -20.72
C ASN A 842 -6.49 -3.62 -20.67
N HIS A 843 -6.90 -4.54 -21.54
CA HIS A 843 -8.25 -5.09 -21.59
C HIS A 843 -8.18 -6.62 -21.56
N CYS A 844 -9.21 -7.28 -21.04
CA CYS A 844 -9.34 -8.73 -21.18
C CYS A 844 -9.71 -9.11 -22.63
N GLU A 845 -9.41 -10.34 -23.02
CA GLU A 845 -9.62 -10.81 -24.39
C GLU A 845 -11.10 -11.00 -24.74
N LYS A 846 -11.85 -11.67 -23.86
CA LYS A 846 -13.23 -12.14 -24.14
C LYS A 846 -14.20 -10.98 -24.38
N GLU A 847 -14.17 -9.98 -23.49
CA GLU A 847 -15.20 -8.93 -23.42
C GLU A 847 -14.60 -7.51 -23.42
N GLY A 848 -13.27 -7.36 -23.45
CA GLY A 848 -12.62 -6.04 -23.47
C GLY A 848 -12.68 -5.27 -22.14
N HIS A 849 -12.91 -5.92 -21.00
CA HIS A 849 -12.93 -5.27 -19.68
C HIS A 849 -11.56 -4.69 -19.31
N SER A 850 -11.54 -3.46 -18.80
CA SER A 850 -10.31 -2.80 -18.32
C SER A 850 -9.64 -3.60 -17.20
N LEU A 851 -8.33 -3.82 -17.35
CA LEU A 851 -7.44 -4.42 -16.36
C LEU A 851 -6.30 -3.46 -16.09
N ILE A 852 -6.12 -3.06 -14.83
CA ILE A 852 -5.07 -2.13 -14.43
C ILE A 852 -4.05 -2.91 -13.60
N LYS A 853 -2.87 -3.11 -14.19
CA LYS A 853 -1.84 -3.98 -13.66
C LYS A 853 -0.81 -3.15 -12.90
N HIS A 854 -0.53 -3.55 -11.66
CA HIS A 854 0.48 -2.94 -10.79
C HIS A 854 1.48 -3.99 -10.32
N LEU A 855 2.62 -3.53 -9.79
CA LEU A 855 3.60 -4.37 -9.10
C LEU A 855 2.95 -5.11 -7.93
N PHE A 856 2.22 -4.34 -7.12
CA PHE A 856 1.40 -4.85 -6.04
C PHE A 856 -0.06 -4.78 -6.50
N ASN A 857 -0.57 -5.89 -7.05
CA ASN A 857 -1.82 -5.89 -7.81
C ASN A 857 -3.03 -6.15 -6.90
N TYR A 858 -4.14 -5.46 -7.17
CA TYR A 858 -5.43 -5.77 -6.56
C TYR A 858 -6.25 -6.78 -7.39
N HIS A 859 -5.90 -7.00 -8.66
CA HIS A 859 -6.41 -8.14 -9.41
C HIS A 859 -5.71 -9.42 -8.96
N THR A 860 -6.43 -10.54 -9.04
CA THR A 860 -5.89 -11.86 -8.70
C THR A 860 -4.79 -12.26 -9.70
N PRO A 861 -3.54 -12.48 -9.27
CA PRO A 861 -2.49 -12.96 -10.15
C PRO A 861 -2.83 -14.34 -10.72
N ASP A 862 -2.38 -14.59 -11.94
CA ASP A 862 -2.45 -15.90 -12.55
C ASP A 862 -1.25 -16.75 -12.13
N THR A 863 -1.49 -17.72 -11.26
CA THR A 863 -0.45 -18.57 -10.67
C THR A 863 0.22 -19.51 -11.67
N ASP A 864 -0.39 -19.69 -12.85
CA ASP A 864 0.12 -20.57 -13.90
C ASP A 864 1.20 -19.88 -14.74
N LYS A 865 1.38 -18.55 -14.59
CA LYS A 865 2.38 -17.75 -15.32
C LYS A 865 3.58 -17.41 -14.44
N LYS A 866 4.74 -17.19 -15.09
CA LYS A 866 6.02 -16.91 -14.42
C LYS A 866 6.06 -15.54 -13.71
N TYR A 867 5.26 -14.58 -14.17
CA TYR A 867 5.33 -13.18 -13.72
C TYR A 867 3.99 -12.73 -13.11
N PRO A 868 3.99 -11.91 -12.05
CA PRO A 868 2.79 -11.49 -11.30
C PRO A 868 1.92 -10.52 -12.09
N TRP A 869 2.40 -10.05 -13.25
CA TRP A 869 1.73 -9.10 -14.12
C TRP A 869 0.62 -9.74 -14.97
N TYR A 870 0.58 -11.06 -15.02
CA TYR A 870 -0.54 -11.80 -15.57
C TYR A 870 -1.62 -11.90 -14.49
N VAL A 871 -2.78 -11.31 -14.77
CA VAL A 871 -3.89 -11.24 -13.82
C VAL A 871 -5.14 -11.82 -14.45
N LYS A 872 -5.99 -12.40 -13.62
CA LYS A 872 -7.29 -12.93 -14.02
C LYS A 872 -8.31 -11.80 -14.11
N CYS A 873 -9.14 -11.84 -15.16
CA CYS A 873 -10.23 -10.89 -15.29
C CYS A 873 -11.30 -11.15 -14.21
N PRO A 874 -11.70 -10.14 -13.43
CA PRO A 874 -12.69 -10.31 -12.36
C PRO A 874 -14.11 -10.58 -12.86
N ARG A 875 -14.34 -10.46 -14.18
CA ARG A 875 -15.66 -10.61 -14.82
C ARG A 875 -15.75 -11.80 -15.78
N CYS A 876 -14.70 -12.07 -16.56
CA CYS A 876 -14.74 -13.12 -17.60
C CYS A 876 -14.47 -14.53 -17.06
N GLY A 877 -13.82 -14.65 -15.92
CA GLY A 877 -13.61 -15.93 -15.24
C GLY A 877 -12.81 -16.96 -16.06
N LYS A 878 -13.49 -17.96 -16.64
CA LYS A 878 -12.93 -19.04 -17.47
C LYS A 878 -13.40 -18.96 -18.93
N ASN A 879 -12.56 -19.43 -19.84
CA ASN A 879 -12.84 -19.61 -21.27
C ASN A 879 -13.82 -20.78 -21.44
N ASP A 880 -14.44 -20.92 -22.61
CA ASP A 880 -15.41 -21.98 -22.90
C ASP A 880 -14.80 -23.41 -22.83
N ASN A 881 -13.46 -23.52 -22.80
CA ASN A 881 -12.70 -24.77 -22.62
C ASN A 881 -12.37 -25.10 -21.14
N GLY A 882 -12.85 -24.31 -20.17
CA GLY A 882 -12.55 -24.52 -18.75
C GLY A 882 -11.19 -23.97 -18.28
N GLU A 883 -10.41 -23.36 -19.17
CA GLU A 883 -9.16 -22.66 -18.86
C GLU A 883 -9.43 -21.27 -18.25
N ASN A 884 -8.55 -20.75 -17.40
CA ASN A 884 -8.70 -19.41 -16.85
C ASN A 884 -8.59 -18.35 -17.97
N THR A 885 -9.50 -17.37 -18.03
CA THR A 885 -9.36 -16.18 -18.90
C THR A 885 -8.23 -15.32 -18.35
N THR A 886 -7.05 -15.67 -18.82
CA THR A 886 -5.83 -14.91 -18.59
C THR A 886 -5.59 -14.11 -19.86
N VAL A 887 -4.82 -13.02 -19.76
CA VAL A 887 -4.38 -12.32 -20.96
C VAL A 887 -3.46 -13.29 -21.72
N PHE A 888 -3.90 -13.73 -22.90
CA PHE A 888 -3.05 -14.46 -23.84
C PHE A 888 -1.94 -13.52 -24.32
N GLU A 889 -0.69 -13.97 -24.15
CA GLU A 889 0.45 -13.54 -24.97
C GLU A 889 1.08 -14.72 -25.72
N GLU A 890 0.58 -15.98 -25.64
CA GLU A 890 1.19 -17.08 -26.41
C GLU A 890 0.28 -18.27 -26.71
N LEU A 891 0.37 -18.71 -27.99
CA LEU A 891 -0.11 -19.94 -28.66
C LEU A 891 -1.30 -19.79 -29.62
N CYS A 892 -1.05 -19.18 -30.78
CA CYS A 892 -1.56 -19.81 -32.00
C CYS A 892 -0.62 -20.97 -32.34
N GLU A 893 -0.88 -22.16 -31.77
CA GLU A 893 -0.62 -23.35 -32.57
C GLU A 893 -1.53 -23.22 -33.80
N PHE A 894 -0.96 -22.77 -34.91
CA PHE A 894 -1.57 -23.04 -36.20
C PHE A 894 -1.72 -24.56 -36.30
N PRO A 895 -2.83 -25.09 -36.84
CA PRO A 895 -2.84 -26.49 -37.23
C PRO A 895 -1.62 -26.70 -38.13
N THR A 896 -0.67 -27.50 -37.67
CA THR A 896 0.35 -28.08 -38.51
C THR A 896 -0.41 -28.82 -39.61
N PHE A 897 -0.45 -28.23 -40.80
CA PHE A 897 -0.82 -28.98 -41.98
C PHE A 897 0.25 -30.04 -42.15
N ASP A 898 -0.14 -31.30 -41.91
CA ASP A 898 0.65 -32.46 -42.29
C ASP A 898 0.91 -32.37 -43.81
N PRO A 899 2.18 -32.24 -44.25
CA PRO A 899 2.50 -32.22 -45.67
C PRO A 899 2.24 -33.57 -46.36
N ASN A 900 1.89 -34.62 -45.62
CA ASN A 900 1.75 -35.99 -46.14
C ASN A 900 0.31 -36.47 -46.37
N ILE A 901 -0.69 -35.59 -46.36
CA ILE A 901 -2.04 -35.97 -46.83
C ILE A 901 -2.23 -35.45 -48.26
N LEU A 902 -1.72 -36.24 -49.20
CA LEU A 902 -2.07 -36.24 -50.63
C LEU A 902 -3.29 -37.15 -50.84
#